data_AF-A0A439CMR5-F1
#
_entry.id   AF-A0A439CMR5-F1
#
_cell.length_a   1.000
_cell.length_b   1.000
_cell.length_c   1.000
_cell.angle_alpha   90.00
_cell.angle_beta   90.00
_cell.angle_gamma   90.00
#
_symmetry.space_group_name_H-M   'P 1'
#
loop_
_entity.id
_entity.type
_entity.pdbx_description
1 polymer ?
#
loop_
_entity_poly.entity_id
_entity_poly.type
_entity_poly.pdbx_seq_one_letter_code
_entity_poly.pdbx_strand_id
1 'polypeptide(L)'
;MAPVSSSPQQHVLTHDTPVGYYEALRWYLLGSFYFAYTLYLFVCDNLGDIVCMGYLFGALNATIASKLSMGPDLQMREIFLSTPRMILWSLSNLLLFNIHNQRHPSAMLEDHQNKPWRPLPAGRVSPQMTNRLMFIMYPVVLLISYHWGGMVPCLLEAFSCLWYNEWGGASDPFLKNLLNGVGLACFFAGPLEVVAGRCIFTGGGKAAIWLGILSACITTTVHTQDFRDVKGDLATGRRTVPLVIGDVPARILVAVGVVTGTGVVCWFWDATWLQISLPAVIGGTVPAGIAEKLFGTTLRSSSSGDWPLGPGGQALWHWSSPQQHQRQPAVGGGTSGLVVATRLSEYSKHNVLVIEAGADHTADPRVQIPALFDTLKDSDLDWKFKSEPQPALGGRTINLNQGKALGGSSAINAFVFVPPTKHLIDSWKELGNEGWDWDSLQPFFSKAFTSPPRVDASSSTSLGVDRPATSNQAATGPVQTSFSGNLTDLVRESWIDAFGAEHRLMPGDPFVNPTVGAFSCISSIHPERKERSYSASAYYMPVRDRENLHILTEAEVMRIVFDNTKAGLPAHALGVEYKHQGTTSIAFAKKEVILAAGAFQSPKILELSGVGDAKLLNQLGIEVVVDLPAVGENLQDHAVASICFETTDDVDTLDALVRQEPEAVAQAMQDYGTSRTGPMSTWELRRMHTYRWIHPRGVRP
;
A
#
# COMPACT_ATOMS: atom_id res chain seq x y z
N MET A 1 44.35 28.47 -30.77
CA MET A 1 45.20 29.06 -29.71
C MET A 1 45.25 30.56 -29.88
N ALA A 2 44.53 31.28 -29.02
CA ALA A 2 44.71 32.67 -28.54
C ALA A 2 43.36 33.11 -27.93
N PRO A 3 43.32 33.71 -26.72
CA PRO A 3 42.10 33.86 -25.93
C PRO A 3 41.45 35.25 -26.10
N VAL A 4 40.14 35.33 -25.93
CA VAL A 4 39.40 36.59 -25.77
C VAL A 4 38.69 36.58 -24.43
N SER A 5 39.03 37.57 -23.62
CA SER A 5 38.41 37.95 -22.35
C SER A 5 37.16 38.81 -22.59
N SER A 6 36.14 38.64 -21.75
CA SER A 6 35.36 39.78 -21.22
C SER A 6 34.36 39.30 -20.15
N SER A 7 34.43 39.97 -19.01
CA SER A 7 33.55 39.91 -17.83
C SER A 7 32.06 40.11 -18.12
N PRO A 8 31.14 39.54 -17.30
CA PRO A 8 29.72 39.89 -17.34
C PRO A 8 29.44 41.17 -16.54
N GLN A 9 28.70 42.08 -17.16
CA GLN A 9 28.19 43.33 -16.58
C GLN A 9 27.26 43.04 -15.38
N GLN A 10 27.53 43.71 -14.26
CA GLN A 10 26.60 43.85 -13.15
C GLN A 10 25.46 44.80 -13.56
N HIS A 11 24.24 44.27 -13.69
CA HIS A 11 23.04 45.08 -13.68
C HIS A 11 22.70 45.44 -12.23
N VAL A 12 22.92 46.71 -11.90
CA VAL A 12 22.39 47.37 -10.72
C VAL A 12 20.87 47.48 -10.88
N LEU A 13 20.12 46.79 -10.03
CA LEU A 13 18.68 47.01 -9.84
C LEU A 13 18.50 47.95 -8.65
N THR A 14 18.26 49.22 -8.95
CA THR A 14 17.60 50.16 -8.05
C THR A 14 16.09 49.98 -8.20
N HIS A 15 15.40 49.48 -7.18
CA HIS A 15 13.98 49.75 -6.98
C HIS A 15 13.65 49.68 -5.48
N ASP A 16 13.60 50.85 -4.87
CA ASP A 16 12.84 51.10 -3.65
C ASP A 16 11.36 50.79 -3.90
N THR A 17 10.88 49.68 -3.34
CA THR A 17 9.45 49.43 -3.08
C THR A 17 9.32 48.73 -1.72
N PRO A 18 8.27 49.03 -0.93
CA PRO A 18 8.10 48.47 0.42
C PRO A 18 7.55 47.04 0.35
N VAL A 19 8.34 46.10 -0.16
CA VAL A 19 8.01 44.65 -0.22
C VAL A 19 8.68 43.87 0.91
N GLY A 20 9.63 44.48 1.64
CA GLY A 20 10.48 43.79 2.61
C GLY A 20 9.78 43.26 3.86
N TYR A 21 8.67 43.84 4.33
CA TYR A 21 8.10 43.46 5.63
C TYR A 21 7.19 42.22 5.55
N TYR A 22 6.34 42.13 4.53
CA TYR A 22 5.44 40.99 4.36
C TYR A 22 6.17 39.73 3.91
N GLU A 23 7.17 39.85 3.04
CA GLU A 23 8.00 38.70 2.66
C GLU A 23 8.92 38.25 3.78
N ALA A 24 9.54 39.18 4.52
CA ALA A 24 10.32 38.81 5.70
C ALA A 24 9.43 38.14 6.76
N LEU A 25 8.26 38.73 7.08
CA LEU A 25 7.32 38.14 8.02
C LEU A 25 6.83 36.77 7.55
N ARG A 26 6.58 36.58 6.25
CA ARG A 26 6.22 35.27 5.67
C ARG A 26 7.37 34.27 5.79
N TRP A 27 8.60 34.65 5.50
CA TRP A 27 9.78 33.80 5.68
C TRP A 27 10.04 33.45 7.14
N TYR A 28 9.87 34.40 8.06
CA TYR A 28 9.96 34.15 9.50
C TYR A 28 8.83 33.22 9.97
N LEU A 29 7.59 33.45 9.56
CA LEU A 29 6.46 32.59 9.95
C LEU A 29 6.56 31.19 9.34
N LEU A 30 6.94 31.05 8.08
CA LEU A 30 7.16 29.76 7.42
C LEU A 30 8.36 29.03 8.04
N GLY A 31 9.44 29.73 8.33
CA GLY A 31 10.59 29.19 9.03
C GLY A 31 10.24 28.74 10.46
N SER A 32 9.56 29.58 11.23
CA SER A 32 9.10 29.25 12.58
C SER A 32 8.13 28.09 12.60
N PHE A 33 7.20 28.01 11.64
CA PHE A 33 6.30 26.86 11.50
C PHE A 33 7.07 25.60 11.10
N TYR A 34 8.02 25.72 10.18
CA TYR A 34 8.90 24.62 9.79
C TYR A 34 9.67 24.06 10.99
N PHE A 35 10.25 24.93 11.83
CA PHE A 35 10.96 24.52 13.04
C PHE A 35 10.02 23.94 14.08
N ALA A 36 8.88 24.58 14.37
CA ALA A 36 7.90 24.11 15.33
C ALA A 36 7.34 22.73 14.94
N TYR A 37 7.01 22.55 13.66
CA TYR A 37 6.54 21.27 13.14
C TYR A 37 7.64 20.20 13.19
N THR A 38 8.89 20.57 12.91
CA THR A 38 10.03 19.65 13.05
C THR A 38 10.24 19.20 14.50
N LEU A 39 10.11 20.11 15.47
CA LEU A 39 10.15 19.77 16.90
C LEU A 39 8.96 18.91 17.32
N TYR A 40 7.77 19.18 16.78
CA TYR A 40 6.58 18.35 16.99
C TYR A 40 6.78 16.92 16.48
N LEU A 41 7.36 16.75 15.29
CA LEU A 41 7.65 15.44 14.71
C LEU A 41 8.67 14.63 15.53
N PHE A 42 9.52 15.27 16.36
CA PHE A 42 10.36 14.51 17.30
C PHE A 42 9.54 13.83 18.40
N VAL A 43 8.38 14.38 18.80
CA VAL A 43 7.65 13.98 20.02
C VAL A 43 6.23 13.48 19.79
N CYS A 44 5.65 13.62 18.59
CA CYS A 44 4.23 13.43 18.32
C CYS A 44 3.68 12.06 18.75
N ASP A 45 4.45 11.00 18.51
CA ASP A 45 4.08 9.62 18.88
C ASP A 45 4.04 9.38 20.39
N ASN A 46 4.71 10.23 21.16
CA ASN A 46 4.88 10.06 22.60
C ASN A 46 4.00 11.02 23.42
N LEU A 47 3.21 11.89 22.76
CA LEU A 47 2.36 12.85 23.47
C LEU A 47 1.30 12.14 24.33
N GLY A 48 0.58 11.16 23.77
CA GLY A 48 -0.42 10.40 24.51
C GLY A 48 0.19 9.42 25.51
N ASP A 49 1.18 8.65 25.05
CA ASP A 49 1.72 7.52 25.81
C ASP A 49 2.65 7.95 26.95
N ILE A 50 3.37 9.09 26.80
CA ILE A 50 4.37 9.54 27.76
C ILE A 50 3.98 10.88 28.40
N VAL A 51 3.63 11.91 27.63
CA VAL A 51 3.35 13.24 28.21
C VAL A 51 2.02 13.26 28.97
N CYS A 52 0.94 12.77 28.38
CA CYS A 52 -0.35 12.70 29.06
C CYS A 52 -0.29 11.78 30.28
N MET A 53 0.38 10.63 30.17
CA MET A 53 0.56 9.72 31.30
C MET A 53 1.42 10.33 32.41
N GLY A 54 2.51 11.03 32.08
CA GLY A 54 3.34 11.74 33.04
C GLY A 54 2.60 12.87 33.75
N TYR A 55 1.77 13.62 33.01
CA TYR A 55 0.87 14.62 33.60
C TYR A 55 -0.12 13.97 34.57
N LEU A 56 -0.83 12.93 34.14
CA LEU A 56 -1.81 12.22 34.98
C LEU A 56 -1.13 11.65 36.22
N PHE A 57 0.04 11.05 36.06
CA PHE A 57 0.84 10.54 37.18
C PHE A 57 1.18 11.66 38.16
N GLY A 58 1.73 12.78 37.69
CA GLY A 58 2.08 13.91 38.53
C GLY A 58 0.87 14.52 39.24
N ALA A 59 -0.24 14.70 38.53
CA ALA A 59 -1.46 15.29 39.06
C ALA A 59 -2.14 14.40 40.10
N LEU A 60 -2.23 13.09 39.85
CA LEU A 60 -2.80 12.12 40.78
C LEU A 60 -1.90 11.94 42.01
N ASN A 61 -0.58 11.81 41.83
CA ASN A 61 0.34 11.66 42.96
C ASN A 61 0.46 12.95 43.78
N ALA A 62 0.23 14.12 43.20
CA ALA A 62 0.18 15.39 43.93
C ALA A 62 -0.92 15.38 45.01
N THR A 63 -2.06 14.73 44.76
CA THR A 63 -3.17 14.61 45.74
C THR A 63 -2.82 13.78 46.98
N ILE A 64 -1.75 12.99 46.91
CA ILE A 64 -1.28 12.12 48.01
C ILE A 64 0.17 12.43 48.41
N ALA A 65 0.76 13.50 47.87
CA ALA A 65 2.17 13.80 48.06
C ALA A 65 2.50 14.11 49.53
N SER A 66 1.56 14.74 50.26
CA SER A 66 1.65 15.01 51.70
C SER A 66 1.74 13.71 52.52
N LYS A 67 0.96 12.68 52.16
CA LYS A 67 0.93 11.38 52.85
C LYS A 67 2.23 10.58 52.75
N LEU A 68 2.99 10.80 51.68
CA LEU A 68 4.29 10.15 51.45
C LEU A 68 5.47 11.05 51.80
N SER A 69 5.23 12.22 52.40
CA SER A 69 6.27 13.23 52.65
C SER A 69 7.00 13.66 51.37
N MET A 70 6.36 13.58 50.19
CA MET A 70 6.92 14.00 48.90
C MET A 70 6.58 15.45 48.54
N GLY A 71 5.45 15.98 49.00
CA GLY A 71 5.01 17.35 48.77
C GLY A 71 4.23 17.96 49.95
N PRO A 72 3.90 19.27 49.87
CA PRO A 72 2.84 19.83 50.71
C PRO A 72 1.47 19.22 50.38
N ASP A 73 0.46 19.50 51.20
CA ASP A 73 -0.92 19.13 50.90
C ASP A 73 -1.51 20.14 49.91
N LEU A 74 -1.81 19.69 48.69
CA LEU A 74 -2.17 20.56 47.56
C LEU A 74 -3.66 20.44 47.24
N GLN A 75 -4.31 21.58 47.01
CA GLN A 75 -5.69 21.60 46.51
C GLN A 75 -5.74 21.28 45.01
N MET A 76 -6.86 20.71 44.54
CA MET A 76 -7.08 20.42 43.12
C MET A 76 -6.88 21.65 42.21
N ARG A 77 -7.21 22.84 42.71
CA ARG A 77 -6.98 24.10 41.98
C ARG A 77 -5.49 24.38 41.76
N GLU A 78 -4.64 24.13 42.75
CA GLU A 78 -3.19 24.35 42.66
C GLU A 78 -2.54 23.36 41.68
N ILE A 79 -3.00 22.11 41.70
CA ILE A 79 -2.60 21.07 40.75
C ILE A 79 -2.99 21.49 39.33
N PHE A 80 -4.24 21.90 39.12
CA PHE A 80 -4.73 22.32 37.80
C PHE A 80 -3.96 23.54 37.26
N LEU A 81 -3.71 24.55 38.09
CA LEU A 81 -2.95 25.75 37.70
C LEU A 81 -1.48 25.43 37.36
N SER A 82 -0.93 24.32 37.86
CA SER A 82 0.43 23.87 37.57
C SER A 82 0.54 23.07 36.27
N THR A 83 -0.59 22.69 35.65
CA THR A 83 -0.65 21.90 34.40
C THR A 83 0.26 22.43 33.28
N PRO A 84 0.29 23.75 32.95
CA PRO A 84 1.15 24.25 31.87
C PRO A 84 2.64 24.02 32.16
N ARG A 85 3.06 24.13 33.43
CA ARG A 85 4.45 23.93 33.85
C ARG A 85 4.84 22.46 33.79
N MET A 86 3.95 21.58 34.25
CA MET A 86 4.13 20.12 34.18
C MET A 86 4.28 19.66 32.73
N ILE A 87 3.40 20.13 31.83
CA ILE A 87 3.45 19.80 30.41
C ILE A 87 4.73 20.36 29.77
N LEU A 88 5.12 21.60 30.09
CA LEU A 88 6.34 22.20 29.56
C LEU A 88 7.58 21.39 29.96
N TRP A 89 7.68 21.00 31.24
CA TRP A 89 8.77 20.17 31.75
C TRP A 89 8.82 18.80 31.04
N SER A 90 7.67 18.14 30.90
CA SER A 90 7.59 16.84 30.22
C SER A 90 7.97 16.94 28.74
N LEU A 91 7.46 17.94 28.03
CA LEU A 91 7.77 18.15 26.61
C LEU A 91 9.25 18.45 26.39
N SER A 92 9.88 19.25 27.27
CA SER A 92 11.28 19.60 27.10
C SER A 92 12.22 18.41 27.32
N ASN A 93 11.98 17.60 28.36
CA ASN A 93 12.80 16.42 28.63
C ASN A 93 12.57 15.32 27.58
N LEU A 94 11.31 15.08 27.20
CA LEU A 94 10.96 14.12 26.14
C LEU A 94 11.57 14.49 24.79
N LEU A 95 11.58 15.77 24.44
CA LEU A 95 12.21 16.25 23.21
C LEU A 95 13.71 15.96 23.21
N LEU A 96 14.42 16.23 24.32
CA LEU A 96 15.84 15.92 24.44
C LEU A 96 16.11 14.42 24.30
N PHE A 97 15.31 13.57 24.98
CA PHE A 97 15.39 12.12 24.84
C PHE A 97 15.18 11.66 23.39
N ASN A 98 14.15 12.15 22.72
CA ASN A 98 13.82 11.76 21.36
C ASN A 98 14.87 12.20 20.34
N ILE A 99 15.46 13.39 20.51
CA ILE A 99 16.60 13.82 19.69
C ILE A 99 17.77 12.86 19.87
N HIS A 100 18.03 12.40 21.09
CA HIS A 100 19.12 11.45 21.37
C HIS A 100 18.87 10.09 20.71
N ASN A 101 17.64 9.58 20.84
CA ASN A 101 17.24 8.28 20.29
C ASN A 101 17.22 8.26 18.75
N GLN A 102 16.95 9.41 18.10
CA GLN A 102 16.74 9.48 16.64
C GLN A 102 17.99 9.91 15.82
N ARG A 103 19.16 10.06 16.44
CA ARG A 103 20.35 10.63 15.77
C ARG A 103 21.34 9.63 15.20
N HIS A 104 21.34 8.38 15.66
CA HIS A 104 22.34 7.39 15.26
C HIS A 104 22.02 6.79 13.88
N PRO A 105 23.01 6.44 13.05
CA PRO A 105 22.77 5.84 11.74
C PRO A 105 21.90 4.57 11.78
N SER A 106 22.06 3.74 12.80
CA SER A 106 21.22 2.54 13.00
C SER A 106 19.77 2.89 13.33
N ALA A 107 19.54 3.93 14.13
CA ALA A 107 18.20 4.44 14.43
C ALA A 107 17.55 5.09 13.20
N MET A 108 18.33 5.76 12.35
CA MET A 108 17.83 6.30 11.08
C MET A 108 17.37 5.20 10.12
N LEU A 109 18.13 4.12 9.99
CA LEU A 109 17.78 2.98 9.13
C LEU A 109 16.50 2.29 9.61
N GLU A 110 16.35 2.11 10.92
CA GLU A 110 15.13 1.61 11.55
C GLU A 110 13.96 2.57 11.29
N ASP A 111 14.13 3.86 11.54
CA ASP A 111 13.08 4.85 11.39
C ASP A 111 12.66 5.05 9.92
N HIS A 112 13.56 4.87 8.94
CA HIS A 112 13.19 4.83 7.52
C HIS A 112 12.16 3.74 7.20
N GLN A 113 12.19 2.62 7.92
CA GLN A 113 11.26 1.51 7.71
C GLN A 113 9.98 1.67 8.54
N ASN A 114 10.12 2.01 9.83
CA ASN A 114 9.01 1.98 10.77
C ASN A 114 8.31 3.35 10.91
N LYS A 115 9.05 4.45 10.78
CA LYS A 115 8.63 5.82 11.15
C LYS A 115 9.17 6.86 10.15
N PRO A 116 8.90 6.72 8.83
CA PRO A 116 9.53 7.52 7.78
C PRO A 116 9.20 9.02 7.83
N TRP A 117 8.16 9.40 8.58
CA TRP A 117 7.79 10.81 8.81
C TRP A 117 8.71 11.53 9.82
N ARG A 118 9.62 10.82 10.52
CA ARG A 118 10.51 11.42 11.53
C ARG A 118 11.42 12.47 10.91
N PRO A 119 11.90 13.46 11.68
CA PRO A 119 12.65 14.60 11.15
C PRO A 119 13.88 14.25 10.29
N LEU A 120 14.64 13.20 10.64
CA LEU A 120 15.79 12.77 9.83
C LEU A 120 15.36 11.96 8.58
N PRO A 121 14.55 10.88 8.68
CA PRO A 121 14.09 10.15 7.49
C PRO A 121 13.33 10.99 6.47
N ALA A 122 12.53 11.95 6.94
CA ALA A 122 11.78 12.88 6.10
C ALA A 122 12.65 14.01 5.50
N GLY A 123 13.96 14.00 5.74
CA GLY A 123 14.90 14.99 5.22
C GLY A 123 14.73 16.41 5.78
N ARG A 124 14.04 16.57 6.92
CA ARG A 124 13.75 17.89 7.50
C ARG A 124 14.92 18.49 8.26
N VAL A 125 15.78 17.65 8.84
CA VAL A 125 17.00 18.05 9.54
C VAL A 125 18.13 17.12 9.19
N SER A 126 19.34 17.66 9.05
CA SER A 126 20.52 16.83 8.84
C SER A 126 21.00 16.21 10.17
N PRO A 127 21.74 15.09 10.14
CA PRO A 127 22.37 14.53 11.35
C PRO A 127 23.23 15.54 12.12
N GLN A 128 23.92 16.45 11.41
CA GLN A 128 24.70 17.51 12.05
C GLN A 128 23.80 18.55 12.75
N MET A 129 22.67 18.91 12.15
CA MET A 129 21.69 19.81 12.77
C MET A 129 21.06 19.17 14.00
N THR A 130 20.71 17.88 13.95
CA THR A 130 20.18 17.13 15.10
C THR A 130 21.16 17.10 16.26
N ASN A 131 22.46 16.86 15.99
CA ASN A 131 23.49 16.91 17.03
C ASN A 131 23.64 18.30 17.66
N ARG A 132 23.59 19.37 16.86
CA ARG A 132 23.61 20.75 17.38
C ARG A 132 22.39 21.04 18.25
N LEU A 133 21.21 20.63 17.78
CA LEU A 133 19.96 20.78 18.52
C LEU A 133 20.01 20.07 19.88
N MET A 134 20.58 18.87 19.94
CA MET A 134 20.79 18.13 21.18
C MET A 134 21.60 18.94 22.20
N PHE A 135 22.75 19.48 21.81
CA PHE A 135 23.59 20.29 22.69
C PHE A 135 22.94 21.60 23.13
N ILE A 136 22.08 22.19 22.28
CA ILE A 136 21.27 23.36 22.64
C ILE A 136 20.18 22.98 23.65
N MET A 137 19.59 21.80 23.55
CA MET A 137 18.49 21.37 24.41
C MET A 137 18.93 21.07 25.85
N TYR A 138 20.15 20.59 26.09
CA TYR A 138 20.65 20.37 27.46
C TYR A 138 20.53 21.61 28.38
N PRO A 139 21.11 22.78 28.06
CA PRO A 139 20.96 23.96 28.91
C PRO A 139 19.51 24.46 28.98
N VAL A 140 18.72 24.33 27.91
CA VAL A 140 17.30 24.71 27.91
C VAL A 140 16.50 23.88 28.91
N VAL A 141 16.66 22.55 28.87
CA VAL A 141 15.96 21.62 29.77
C VAL A 141 16.39 21.82 31.22
N LEU A 142 17.70 22.05 31.46
CA LEU A 142 18.20 22.36 32.80
C LEU A 142 17.66 23.69 33.33
N LEU A 143 17.55 24.73 32.49
CA LEU A 143 16.97 26.02 32.90
C LEU A 143 15.48 25.90 33.23
N ILE A 144 14.71 25.16 32.41
CA ILE A 144 13.29 24.87 32.68
C ILE A 144 13.15 24.14 34.02
N SER A 145 13.97 23.10 34.24
CA SER A 145 13.92 22.28 35.46
C SER A 145 14.41 23.03 36.71
N TYR A 146 15.37 23.93 36.55
CA TYR A 146 15.82 24.81 37.63
C TYR A 146 14.73 25.82 38.01
N HIS A 147 14.06 26.42 37.03
CA HIS A 147 13.08 27.47 37.27
C HIS A 147 11.72 26.95 37.78
N TRP A 148 11.27 25.80 37.28
CA TRP A 148 9.96 25.24 37.59
C TRP A 148 9.99 24.01 38.51
N GLY A 149 11.17 23.51 38.88
CA GLY A 149 11.34 22.26 39.63
C GLY A 149 11.57 21.05 38.72
N GLY A 150 11.92 19.90 39.31
CA GLY A 150 12.24 18.67 38.57
C GLY A 150 13.72 18.54 38.20
N MET A 151 14.61 19.25 38.89
CA MET A 151 16.05 19.26 38.58
C MET A 151 16.69 17.89 38.81
N VAL A 152 16.38 17.23 39.93
CA VAL A 152 16.95 15.91 40.23
C VAL A 152 16.45 14.85 39.25
N PRO A 153 15.13 14.72 38.99
CA PRO A 153 14.63 13.82 37.96
C PRO A 153 15.22 14.09 36.57
N CYS A 154 15.37 15.37 36.19
CA CYS A 154 15.98 15.77 34.91
C CYS A 154 17.44 15.29 34.80
N LEU A 155 18.25 15.48 35.85
CA LEU A 155 19.65 15.02 35.86
C LEU A 155 19.76 13.50 35.79
N LEU A 156 18.90 12.78 36.51
CA LEU A 156 18.86 11.31 36.48
C LEU A 156 18.41 10.80 35.12
N GLU A 157 17.39 11.42 34.52
CA GLU A 157 16.94 11.10 33.17
C GLU A 157 18.02 11.36 32.13
N ALA A 158 18.70 12.51 32.19
CA ALA A 158 19.81 12.83 31.30
C ALA A 158 20.95 11.81 31.42
N PHE A 159 21.28 11.39 32.65
CA PHE A 159 22.27 10.34 32.90
C PHE A 159 21.83 8.98 32.32
N SER A 160 20.59 8.55 32.59
CA SER A 160 20.03 7.31 32.03
C SER A 160 20.00 7.34 30.50
N CYS A 161 19.68 8.48 29.90
CA CYS A 161 19.64 8.70 28.46
C CYS A 161 21.04 8.58 27.82
N LEU A 162 22.06 9.18 28.46
CA LEU A 162 23.46 9.04 28.05
C LEU A 162 23.95 7.59 28.19
N TRP A 163 23.61 6.92 29.29
CA TRP A 163 23.99 5.52 29.44
C TRP A 163 23.33 4.64 28.38
N TYR A 164 22.03 4.85 28.15
CA TYR A 164 21.24 4.11 27.18
C TYR A 164 21.82 4.25 25.75
N ASN A 165 22.07 5.49 25.30
CA ASN A 165 22.45 5.78 23.91
C ASN A 165 23.97 5.85 23.67
N GLU A 166 24.75 6.45 24.58
CA GLU A 166 26.18 6.71 24.36
C GLU A 166 27.10 5.63 24.94
N TRP A 167 26.73 5.06 26.09
CA TRP A 167 27.59 4.09 26.80
C TRP A 167 27.14 2.65 26.61
N GLY A 168 26.33 2.39 25.57
CA GLY A 168 25.95 1.05 25.16
C GLY A 168 24.94 0.35 26.07
N GLY A 169 24.24 1.08 26.94
CA GLY A 169 23.23 0.51 27.84
C GLY A 169 22.08 -0.19 27.10
N ALA A 170 21.74 0.26 25.89
CA ALA A 170 20.72 -0.36 25.06
C ALA A 170 21.16 -1.68 24.36
N SER A 171 22.45 -2.04 24.43
CA SER A 171 22.97 -3.23 23.74
C SER A 171 22.63 -4.55 24.42
N ASP A 172 22.41 -4.53 25.73
CA ASP A 172 21.91 -5.67 26.50
C ASP A 172 20.40 -5.51 26.75
N PRO A 173 19.56 -6.50 26.39
CA PRO A 173 18.11 -6.37 26.47
C PRO A 173 17.58 -6.15 27.90
N PHE A 174 18.25 -6.71 28.91
CA PHE A 174 17.81 -6.60 30.30
C PHE A 174 18.28 -5.29 30.93
N LEU A 175 19.52 -4.88 30.64
CA LEU A 175 20.03 -3.57 31.03
C LEU A 175 19.24 -2.45 30.35
N LYS A 176 18.88 -2.60 29.07
CA LYS A 176 17.97 -1.71 28.34
C LYS A 176 16.67 -1.52 29.10
N ASN A 177 16.04 -2.61 29.51
CA ASN A 177 14.78 -2.57 30.28
C ASN A 177 14.94 -1.91 31.64
N LEU A 178 16.04 -2.19 32.35
CA LEU A 178 16.34 -1.55 33.64
C LEU A 178 16.53 -0.04 33.49
N LEU A 179 17.32 0.39 32.51
CA LEU A 179 17.57 1.79 32.22
C LEU A 179 16.28 2.52 31.79
N ASN A 180 15.45 1.89 30.98
CA ASN A 180 14.13 2.43 30.62
C ASN A 180 13.20 2.51 31.83
N GLY A 181 13.21 1.51 32.72
CA GLY A 181 12.40 1.50 33.93
C GLY A 181 12.78 2.63 34.89
N VAL A 182 14.08 2.79 35.16
CA VAL A 182 14.61 3.88 36.00
C VAL A 182 14.37 5.23 35.33
N GLY A 183 14.67 5.35 34.03
CA GLY A 183 14.51 6.57 33.26
C GLY A 183 13.05 7.05 33.22
N LEU A 184 12.11 6.16 32.94
CA LEU A 184 10.68 6.51 32.89
C LEU A 184 10.12 6.82 34.28
N ALA A 185 10.59 6.14 35.33
CA ALA A 185 10.24 6.51 36.70
C ALA A 185 10.74 7.93 37.06
N CYS A 186 11.96 8.28 36.65
CA CYS A 186 12.48 9.65 36.78
C CYS A 186 11.69 10.65 35.94
N PHE A 187 11.34 10.30 34.71
CA PHE A 187 10.52 11.15 33.86
C PHE A 187 9.14 11.45 34.50
N PHE A 188 8.46 10.44 35.03
CA PHE A 188 7.16 10.62 35.71
C PHE A 188 7.28 11.32 37.07
N ALA A 189 8.42 11.22 37.74
CA ALA A 189 8.73 11.99 38.93
C ALA A 189 8.82 13.51 38.67
N GLY A 190 9.24 13.93 37.48
CA GLY A 190 9.42 15.34 37.13
C GLY A 190 8.16 16.19 37.28
N PRO A 191 7.03 15.87 36.61
CA PRO A 191 5.78 16.61 36.76
C PRO A 191 5.28 16.67 38.21
N LEU A 192 5.49 15.61 39.00
CA LEU A 192 5.17 15.60 40.42
C LEU A 192 6.04 16.59 41.21
N GLU A 193 7.34 16.66 40.92
CA GLU A 193 8.24 17.62 41.55
C GLU A 193 7.91 19.07 41.16
N VAL A 194 7.54 19.32 39.91
CA VAL A 194 7.13 20.64 39.41
C VAL A 194 5.91 21.16 40.18
N VAL A 195 4.92 20.31 40.45
CA VAL A 195 3.73 20.71 41.20
C VAL A 195 3.96 20.73 42.71
N ALA A 196 4.78 19.83 43.25
CA ALA A 196 5.10 19.77 44.68
C ALA A 196 6.06 20.88 45.14
N GLY A 197 6.83 21.48 44.21
CA GLY A 197 7.79 22.55 44.50
C GLY A 197 8.99 22.11 45.34
N ARG A 198 9.22 20.80 45.48
CA ARG A 198 10.36 20.24 46.23
C ARG A 198 10.77 18.87 45.70
N CYS A 199 12.05 18.53 45.85
CA CYS A 199 12.62 17.27 45.37
C CYS A 199 11.94 16.05 46.01
N ILE A 200 11.28 15.22 45.20
CA ILE A 200 10.53 14.06 45.72
C ILE A 200 11.45 12.95 46.26
N PHE A 201 12.72 12.92 45.81
CA PHE A 201 13.74 11.99 46.30
C PHE A 201 14.24 12.33 47.70
N THR A 202 13.89 13.49 48.24
CA THR A 202 14.17 13.86 49.64
C THR A 202 13.07 13.42 50.62
N GLY A 203 12.02 12.74 50.12
CA GLY A 203 10.98 12.16 50.94
C GLY A 203 11.50 11.08 51.90
N GLY A 204 10.73 10.76 52.93
CA GLY A 204 11.08 9.70 53.89
C GLY A 204 11.14 8.31 53.25
N GLY A 205 11.59 7.29 54.00
CA GLY A 205 11.80 5.93 53.48
C GLY A 205 10.60 5.32 52.73
N LYS A 206 9.37 5.70 53.09
CA LYS A 206 8.14 5.26 52.40
C LYS A 206 8.06 5.78 50.95
N ALA A 207 8.50 7.01 50.67
CA ALA A 207 8.53 7.55 49.30
C ALA A 207 9.58 6.83 48.42
N ALA A 208 10.76 6.55 48.97
CA ALA A 208 11.81 5.82 48.26
C ALA A 208 11.34 4.41 47.87
N ILE A 209 10.64 3.70 48.78
CA ILE A 209 10.06 2.38 48.50
C ILE A 209 9.01 2.49 47.38
N TRP A 210 8.13 3.51 47.42
CA TRP A 210 7.12 3.71 46.38
C TRP A 210 7.72 3.90 44.99
N LEU A 211 8.71 4.79 44.86
CA LEU A 211 9.41 5.03 43.60
C LEU A 211 10.15 3.79 43.10
N GLY A 212 10.73 3.01 44.02
CA GLY A 212 11.36 1.71 43.71
C GLY A 212 10.37 0.69 43.15
N ILE A 213 9.17 0.58 43.74
CA ILE A 213 8.10 -0.31 43.26
C ILE A 213 7.68 0.09 41.84
N LEU A 214 7.47 1.38 41.58
CA LEU A 214 7.11 1.87 40.25
C LEU A 214 8.19 1.56 39.21
N SER A 215 9.46 1.84 39.53
CA SER A 215 10.59 1.52 38.66
C SER A 215 10.70 0.03 38.34
N ALA A 216 10.46 -0.84 39.33
CA ALA A 216 10.47 -2.30 39.14
C ALA A 216 9.30 -2.79 38.25
N CYS A 217 8.10 -2.23 38.45
CA CYS A 217 6.94 -2.54 37.61
C CYS A 217 7.18 -2.15 36.15
N ILE A 218 7.74 -0.97 35.89
CA ILE A 218 8.08 -0.53 34.54
C ILE A 218 9.19 -1.41 33.95
N THR A 219 10.28 -1.65 34.69
CA THR A 219 11.42 -2.48 34.23
C THR A 219 10.98 -3.86 33.73
N THR A 220 10.02 -4.48 34.42
CA THR A 220 9.52 -5.83 34.08
C THR A 220 8.51 -5.86 32.93
N THR A 221 8.01 -4.70 32.49
CA THR A 221 6.94 -4.60 31.49
C THR A 221 7.30 -3.72 30.28
N VAL A 222 8.39 -2.95 30.33
CA VAL A 222 8.72 -1.94 29.32
C VAL A 222 9.07 -2.52 27.95
N HIS A 223 9.51 -3.78 27.87
CA HIS A 223 9.72 -4.48 26.59
C HIS A 223 8.41 -4.78 25.85
N THR A 224 7.24 -4.46 26.41
CA THR A 224 5.98 -4.45 25.66
C THR A 224 6.03 -3.56 24.42
N GLN A 225 6.82 -2.47 24.46
CA GLN A 225 6.98 -1.59 23.31
C GLN A 225 7.72 -2.26 22.15
N ASP A 226 8.65 -3.18 22.45
CA ASP A 226 9.52 -3.83 21.47
C ASP A 226 8.74 -4.78 20.54
N PHE A 227 7.53 -5.23 20.93
CA PHE A 227 6.70 -6.08 20.07
C PHE A 227 6.24 -5.39 18.78
N ARG A 228 6.19 -4.06 18.76
CA ARG A 228 5.78 -3.29 17.56
C ARG A 228 6.91 -3.21 16.53
N ASP A 229 8.16 -3.22 17.00
CA ASP A 229 9.33 -2.87 16.20
C ASP A 229 10.21 -4.11 15.86
N VAL A 230 9.76 -5.33 16.19
CA VAL A 230 10.50 -6.62 16.00
C VAL A 230 11.11 -6.77 14.61
N LYS A 231 10.37 -6.40 13.55
CA LYS A 231 10.86 -6.52 12.16
C LYS A 231 12.05 -5.58 11.90
N GLY A 232 11.97 -4.33 12.37
CA GLY A 232 13.06 -3.35 12.23
C GLY A 232 14.25 -3.67 13.14
N ASP A 233 13.99 -4.14 14.37
CA ASP A 233 15.03 -4.61 15.28
C ASP A 233 15.81 -5.79 14.67
N LEU A 234 15.11 -6.74 14.04
CA LEU A 234 15.73 -7.87 13.34
C LEU A 234 16.59 -7.41 12.16
N ALA A 235 16.09 -6.47 11.36
CA ALA A 235 16.81 -5.92 10.20
C ALA A 235 18.08 -5.14 10.58
N THR A 236 18.13 -4.57 11.80
CA THR A 236 19.25 -3.78 12.30
C THR A 236 20.18 -4.55 13.24
N GLY A 237 19.90 -5.84 13.50
CA GLY A 237 20.70 -6.69 14.38
C GLY A 237 20.56 -6.36 15.87
N ARG A 238 19.49 -5.65 16.28
CA ARG A 238 19.24 -5.35 17.70
C ARG A 238 18.81 -6.59 18.47
N ARG A 239 19.20 -6.63 19.75
CA ARG A 239 18.85 -7.71 20.67
C ARG A 239 17.81 -7.21 21.66
N THR A 240 16.53 -7.28 21.30
CA THR A 240 15.42 -6.95 22.19
C THR A 240 14.85 -8.19 22.87
N VAL A 241 14.13 -8.02 23.99
CA VAL A 241 13.61 -9.16 24.78
C VAL A 241 12.79 -10.14 23.92
N PRO A 242 11.84 -9.69 23.05
CA PRO A 242 11.11 -10.60 22.18
C PRO A 242 11.99 -11.40 21.20
N LEU A 243 13.12 -10.82 20.76
CA LEU A 243 14.07 -11.49 19.87
C LEU A 243 14.99 -12.47 20.62
N VAL A 244 15.34 -12.17 21.88
CA VAL A 244 16.29 -12.98 22.66
C VAL A 244 15.63 -14.19 23.32
N ILE A 245 14.44 -14.01 23.92
CA ILE A 245 13.75 -15.10 24.64
C ILE A 245 12.54 -15.65 23.87
N GLY A 246 12.24 -15.10 22.69
CA GLY A 246 11.09 -15.46 21.87
C GLY A 246 9.82 -14.72 22.26
N ASP A 247 8.89 -14.60 21.30
CA ASP A 247 7.65 -13.82 21.45
C ASP A 247 6.78 -14.32 22.61
N VAL A 248 6.50 -15.62 22.68
CA VAL A 248 5.61 -16.19 23.72
C VAL A 248 6.20 -16.02 25.13
N PRO A 249 7.47 -16.40 25.41
CA PRO A 249 8.07 -16.17 26.73
C PRO A 249 8.14 -14.68 27.10
N ALA A 250 8.42 -13.80 26.14
CA ALA A 250 8.44 -12.35 26.39
C ALA A 250 7.07 -11.82 26.82
N ARG A 251 5.97 -12.30 26.22
CA ARG A 251 4.60 -11.91 26.60
C ARG A 251 4.19 -12.47 27.95
N ILE A 252 4.59 -13.71 28.27
CA ILE A 252 4.39 -14.29 29.60
C ILE A 252 5.11 -13.44 30.66
N LEU A 253 6.34 -13.02 30.38
CA LEU A 253 7.11 -12.16 31.28
C LEU A 253 6.40 -10.84 31.57
N VAL A 254 5.76 -10.21 30.57
CA VAL A 254 4.92 -9.02 30.78
C VAL A 254 3.73 -9.34 31.66
N ALA A 255 2.99 -10.41 31.36
CA ALA A 255 1.79 -10.78 32.12
C ALA A 255 2.12 -11.04 33.60
N VAL A 256 3.21 -11.77 33.87
CA VAL A 256 3.72 -12.00 35.21
C VAL A 256 4.12 -10.66 35.86
N GLY A 257 4.87 -9.81 35.16
CA GLY A 257 5.26 -8.49 35.65
C GLY A 257 4.07 -7.61 36.05
N VAL A 258 3.02 -7.55 35.23
CA VAL A 258 1.79 -6.79 35.52
C VAL A 258 1.06 -7.35 36.74
N VAL A 259 0.89 -8.67 36.83
CA VAL A 259 0.19 -9.33 37.95
C VAL A 259 0.96 -9.16 39.26
N THR A 260 2.26 -9.46 39.25
CA THR A 260 3.13 -9.30 40.42
C THR A 260 3.23 -7.85 40.84
N GLY A 261 3.42 -6.93 39.89
CA GLY A 261 3.47 -5.49 40.15
C GLY A 261 2.17 -4.97 40.78
N THR A 262 1.02 -5.39 40.27
CA THR A 262 -0.29 -5.04 40.85
C THR A 262 -0.40 -5.51 42.30
N GLY A 263 -0.01 -6.76 42.58
CA GLY A 263 0.00 -7.30 43.94
C GLY A 263 0.90 -6.51 44.89
N VAL A 264 2.10 -6.15 44.46
CA VAL A 264 3.06 -5.36 45.27
C VAL A 264 2.56 -3.94 45.51
N VAL A 265 1.99 -3.27 44.50
CA VAL A 265 1.39 -1.94 44.63
C VAL A 265 0.23 -1.96 45.63
N CYS A 266 -0.65 -2.95 45.53
CA CYS A 266 -1.78 -3.10 46.44
C CYS A 266 -1.35 -3.38 47.87
N TRP A 267 -0.33 -4.22 48.06
CA TRP A 267 0.27 -4.46 49.37
C TRP A 267 0.85 -3.18 49.98
N PHE A 268 1.58 -2.39 49.19
CA PHE A 268 2.20 -1.15 49.68
C PHE A 268 1.18 -0.09 50.15
N TRP A 269 0.01 -0.06 49.51
CA TRP A 269 -1.06 0.90 49.81
C TRP A 269 -2.14 0.37 50.76
N ASP A 270 -1.96 -0.81 51.35
CA ASP A 270 -2.97 -1.49 52.19
C ASP A 270 -4.34 -1.56 51.49
N ALA A 271 -4.34 -1.80 50.18
CA ALA A 271 -5.55 -1.80 49.36
C ALA A 271 -6.40 -3.05 49.62
N THR A 272 -7.71 -2.88 49.79
CA THR A 272 -8.67 -3.98 49.95
C THR A 272 -8.86 -4.77 48.66
N TRP A 273 -9.23 -6.05 48.72
CA TRP A 273 -9.43 -6.91 47.54
C TRP A 273 -10.33 -6.31 46.44
N LEU A 274 -11.31 -5.47 46.79
CA LEU A 274 -12.15 -4.72 45.84
C LEU A 274 -11.40 -3.58 45.12
N GLN A 275 -10.44 -2.95 45.79
CA GLN A 275 -9.52 -1.96 45.22
C GLN A 275 -8.38 -2.62 44.44
N ILE A 276 -8.13 -3.93 44.64
CA ILE A 276 -7.16 -4.75 43.87
C ILE A 276 -7.79 -5.24 42.57
N SER A 277 -9.05 -5.70 42.61
CA SER A 277 -9.71 -6.33 41.47
C SER A 277 -9.99 -5.36 40.33
N LEU A 278 -10.34 -4.11 40.60
CA LEU A 278 -10.66 -3.14 39.55
C LEU A 278 -9.42 -2.72 38.71
N PRO A 279 -8.27 -2.34 39.30
CA PRO A 279 -7.06 -2.06 38.53
C PRO A 279 -6.42 -3.32 37.94
N ALA A 280 -6.53 -4.50 38.57
CA ALA A 280 -6.05 -5.76 38.00
C ALA A 280 -6.87 -6.19 36.77
N VAL A 281 -8.19 -5.97 36.78
CA VAL A 281 -9.07 -6.21 35.63
C VAL A 281 -8.82 -5.17 34.53
N ILE A 282 -8.67 -3.89 34.85
CA ILE A 282 -8.35 -2.84 33.87
C ILE A 282 -6.93 -3.05 33.28
N GLY A 283 -5.94 -3.31 34.15
CA GLY A 283 -4.55 -3.57 33.80
C GLY A 283 -4.31 -4.94 33.16
N GLY A 284 -5.24 -5.90 33.30
CA GLY A 284 -5.26 -7.18 32.60
C GLY A 284 -6.04 -7.14 31.28
N THR A 285 -7.08 -6.31 31.17
CA THR A 285 -7.88 -6.13 29.94
C THR A 285 -7.18 -5.29 28.88
N VAL A 286 -6.28 -4.38 29.25
CA VAL A 286 -5.46 -3.62 28.29
C VAL A 286 -4.43 -4.53 27.58
N PRO A 287 -3.66 -5.39 28.28
CA PRO A 287 -2.89 -6.48 27.66
C PRO A 287 -3.77 -7.49 26.95
N ALA A 288 -4.99 -7.79 27.41
CA ALA A 288 -5.90 -8.71 26.71
C ALA A 288 -6.44 -8.13 25.40
N GLY A 289 -6.72 -6.82 25.32
CA GLY A 289 -7.11 -6.14 24.08
C GLY A 289 -5.93 -5.91 23.12
N ILE A 290 -4.71 -5.81 23.66
CA ILE A 290 -3.45 -5.85 22.89
C ILE A 290 -3.13 -7.28 22.44
N ALA A 291 -3.40 -8.29 23.27
CA ALA A 291 -3.29 -9.70 22.96
C ALA A 291 -4.35 -10.14 21.94
N GLU A 292 -5.57 -9.61 21.97
CA GLU A 292 -6.59 -9.87 20.96
C GLU A 292 -6.20 -9.26 19.59
N LYS A 293 -5.53 -8.10 19.61
CA LYS A 293 -4.90 -7.51 18.40
C LYS A 293 -3.63 -8.22 17.93
N LEU A 294 -2.91 -8.93 18.80
CA LEU A 294 -1.60 -9.55 18.50
C LEU A 294 -1.62 -11.08 18.35
N PHE A 295 -2.58 -11.79 18.95
CA PHE A 295 -2.76 -13.24 18.86
C PHE A 295 -3.96 -13.65 17.98
N GLY A 296 -4.78 -12.71 17.52
CA GLY A 296 -5.97 -12.97 16.69
C GLY A 296 -5.68 -13.58 15.31
N THR A 297 -4.41 -13.74 14.91
CA THR A 297 -4.03 -14.34 13.62
C THR A 297 -3.63 -15.81 13.69
N THR A 298 -3.54 -16.45 14.86
CA THR A 298 -2.94 -17.80 14.92
C THR A 298 -3.84 -18.94 15.42
N LEU A 299 -5.01 -18.68 16.02
CA LEU A 299 -5.92 -19.76 16.43
C LEU A 299 -7.38 -19.29 16.43
N ARG A 300 -8.12 -19.55 15.34
CA ARG A 300 -9.56 -19.86 15.36
C ARG A 300 -10.03 -20.36 13.98
N SER A 301 -10.05 -21.68 13.88
CA SER A 301 -10.94 -22.44 13.01
C SER A 301 -12.39 -22.30 13.49
N SER A 302 -13.31 -22.33 12.53
CA SER A 302 -14.71 -22.81 12.60
C SER A 302 -15.66 -22.29 13.68
N SER A 303 -16.87 -21.95 13.20
CA SER A 303 -18.18 -21.97 13.86
C SER A 303 -18.68 -20.70 14.56
N SER A 304 -19.66 -20.07 13.88
CA SER A 304 -20.98 -19.62 14.36
C SER A 304 -21.18 -19.19 15.82
N GLY A 305 -21.87 -18.07 16.01
CA GLY A 305 -22.65 -17.84 17.23
C GLY A 305 -22.97 -16.39 17.51
N ASP A 306 -24.22 -16.01 17.22
CA ASP A 306 -24.94 -14.80 17.65
C ASP A 306 -25.00 -14.60 19.19
N TRP A 307 -25.39 -13.37 19.58
CA TRP A 307 -26.30 -12.95 20.68
C TRP A 307 -25.79 -11.77 21.55
N PRO A 308 -26.65 -11.09 22.36
CA PRO A 308 -27.87 -10.32 22.09
C PRO A 308 -27.67 -8.81 22.38
N LEU A 309 -28.46 -7.94 21.73
CA LEU A 309 -28.79 -6.63 22.30
C LEU A 309 -30.25 -6.64 22.76
N GLY A 310 -30.43 -6.53 24.09
CA GLY A 310 -31.71 -6.32 24.75
C GLY A 310 -32.22 -4.87 24.65
N PRO A 311 -33.46 -4.62 25.10
CA PRO A 311 -34.43 -3.82 24.35
C PRO A 311 -34.65 -2.41 24.91
N GLY A 312 -35.22 -1.54 24.07
CA GLY A 312 -36.03 -0.42 24.54
C GLY A 312 -35.61 0.94 24.01
N GLY A 313 -36.39 1.47 23.07
CA GLY A 313 -36.26 2.86 22.61
C GLY A 313 -36.94 3.12 21.28
N GLN A 314 -38.21 2.73 21.12
CA GLN A 314 -39.03 3.18 20.01
C GLN A 314 -39.24 4.70 20.12
N ALA A 315 -38.83 5.44 19.10
CA ALA A 315 -39.45 6.72 18.74
C ALA A 315 -39.54 6.79 17.22
N LEU A 316 -40.78 6.65 16.76
CA LEU A 316 -41.25 6.72 15.38
C LEU A 316 -40.98 8.09 14.77
N TRP A 317 -40.21 8.14 13.68
CA TRP A 317 -40.39 9.12 12.61
C TRP A 317 -40.07 8.46 11.26
N HIS A 318 -41.11 8.07 10.53
CA HIS A 318 -41.04 7.72 9.12
C HIS A 318 -41.05 9.00 8.28
N TRP A 319 -40.01 9.28 7.49
CA TRP A 319 -40.14 9.50 6.04
C TRP A 319 -38.78 9.71 5.32
N SER A 320 -38.72 9.16 4.11
CA SER A 320 -37.76 9.38 3.00
C SER A 320 -36.28 9.02 3.22
N SER A 321 -35.85 7.97 2.52
CA SER A 321 -34.46 7.49 2.40
C SER A 321 -33.61 8.37 1.48
N PRO A 322 -32.47 8.91 1.95
CA PRO A 322 -31.31 9.20 1.11
C PRO A 322 -30.31 8.04 1.22
N GLN A 323 -29.85 7.56 0.07
CA GLN A 323 -28.81 6.53 -0.06
C GLN A 323 -27.65 6.78 0.91
N GLN A 324 -27.35 5.80 1.75
CA GLN A 324 -26.17 5.81 2.61
C GLN A 324 -24.92 5.88 1.72
N HIS A 325 -24.22 7.01 1.76
CA HIS A 325 -22.85 7.13 1.26
C HIS A 325 -21.93 6.21 2.08
N GLN A 326 -21.82 4.95 1.67
CA GLN A 326 -20.86 4.03 2.25
C GLN A 326 -19.46 4.41 1.79
N ARG A 327 -18.54 4.49 2.76
CA ARG A 327 -17.14 4.86 2.52
C ARG A 327 -16.34 3.60 2.17
N GLN A 328 -15.90 3.44 0.92
CA GLN A 328 -15.26 2.25 0.38
C GLN A 328 -14.12 2.63 -0.59
N PRO A 329 -13.00 1.86 -0.67
CA PRO A 329 -11.98 2.04 -1.70
C PRO A 329 -12.60 1.93 -3.08
N ALA A 330 -12.34 2.90 -3.96
CA ALA A 330 -12.81 2.88 -5.34
C ALA A 330 -11.72 2.29 -6.26
N VAL A 331 -12.08 1.31 -7.09
CA VAL A 331 -11.20 0.62 -8.04
C VAL A 331 -11.88 0.56 -9.42
N GLY A 332 -11.13 0.70 -10.51
CA GLY A 332 -11.65 0.41 -11.86
C GLY A 332 -11.95 -1.08 -12.04
N GLY A 333 -12.97 -1.47 -12.81
CA GLY A 333 -13.39 -2.87 -13.00
C GLY A 333 -12.60 -3.65 -14.04
N GLY A 334 -11.36 -3.24 -14.33
CA GLY A 334 -10.52 -3.83 -15.39
C GLY A 334 -9.76 -5.10 -15.00
N THR A 335 -8.77 -5.47 -15.84
CA THR A 335 -7.93 -6.66 -15.64
C THR A 335 -7.25 -6.67 -14.26
N SER A 336 -6.55 -5.60 -13.89
CA SER A 336 -5.87 -5.49 -12.58
C SER A 336 -6.82 -5.16 -11.45
N GLY A 337 -7.81 -4.30 -11.71
CA GLY A 337 -8.71 -3.80 -10.68
C GLY A 337 -9.59 -4.88 -10.05
N LEU A 338 -10.13 -5.82 -10.84
CA LEU A 338 -10.87 -6.96 -10.29
C LEU A 338 -9.98 -7.93 -9.50
N VAL A 339 -8.70 -8.08 -9.87
CA VAL A 339 -7.75 -8.86 -9.06
C VAL A 339 -7.58 -8.23 -7.69
N VAL A 340 -7.28 -6.93 -7.66
CA VAL A 340 -7.11 -6.17 -6.40
C VAL A 340 -8.39 -6.23 -5.56
N ALA A 341 -9.54 -5.94 -6.17
CA ALA A 341 -10.81 -5.91 -5.45
C ALA A 341 -11.18 -7.27 -4.84
N THR A 342 -11.04 -8.36 -5.61
CA THR A 342 -11.31 -9.72 -5.12
C THR A 342 -10.34 -10.13 -4.01
N ARG A 343 -9.04 -9.81 -4.13
CA ARG A 343 -8.05 -10.15 -3.08
C ARG A 343 -8.23 -9.33 -1.81
N LEU A 344 -8.57 -8.04 -1.93
CA LEU A 344 -8.87 -7.21 -0.76
C LEU A 344 -10.16 -7.68 -0.05
N SER A 345 -11.18 -8.12 -0.80
CA SER A 345 -12.44 -8.58 -0.22
C SER A 345 -12.38 -9.99 0.40
N GLU A 346 -11.29 -10.76 0.20
CA GLU A 346 -11.04 -12.01 0.95
C GLU A 346 -10.99 -11.77 2.47
N TYR A 347 -10.62 -10.57 2.89
CA TYR A 347 -10.68 -10.14 4.27
C TYR A 347 -12.02 -9.47 4.56
N SER A 348 -12.90 -10.15 5.30
CA SER A 348 -14.28 -9.69 5.60
C SER A 348 -14.41 -8.30 6.24
N LYS A 349 -13.32 -7.78 6.83
CA LYS A 349 -13.28 -6.42 7.40
C LYS A 349 -13.13 -5.31 6.36
N HIS A 350 -12.73 -5.63 5.13
CA HIS A 350 -12.63 -4.66 4.03
C HIS A 350 -13.93 -4.65 3.25
N ASN A 351 -14.56 -3.48 3.15
CA ASN A 351 -15.64 -3.22 2.19
C ASN A 351 -15.03 -2.55 0.98
N VAL A 352 -15.18 -3.14 -0.21
CA VAL A 352 -14.54 -2.70 -1.45
C VAL A 352 -15.59 -2.26 -2.46
N LEU A 353 -15.40 -1.09 -3.07
CA LEU A 353 -16.22 -0.58 -4.17
C LEU A 353 -15.42 -0.60 -5.47
N VAL A 354 -15.96 -1.27 -6.49
CA VAL A 354 -15.48 -1.17 -7.86
C VAL A 354 -16.41 -0.23 -8.61
N ILE A 355 -15.85 0.78 -9.28
CA ILE A 355 -16.57 1.71 -10.15
C ILE A 355 -16.06 1.48 -11.56
N GLU A 356 -16.91 0.94 -12.42
CA GLU A 356 -16.59 0.56 -13.80
C GLU A 356 -17.44 1.37 -14.78
N ALA A 357 -16.79 1.99 -15.76
CA ALA A 357 -17.48 2.84 -16.74
C ALA A 357 -18.29 2.05 -17.77
N GLY A 358 -17.89 0.80 -18.03
CA GLY A 358 -18.61 -0.12 -18.91
C GLY A 358 -19.70 -0.93 -18.22
N ALA A 359 -20.53 -1.59 -19.02
CA ALA A 359 -21.56 -2.51 -18.53
C ALA A 359 -20.99 -3.91 -18.22
N ASP A 360 -21.80 -4.73 -17.54
CA ASP A 360 -21.51 -6.15 -17.36
C ASP A 360 -21.92 -6.94 -18.61
N HIS A 361 -20.93 -7.48 -19.33
CA HIS A 361 -21.11 -8.32 -20.50
C HIS A 361 -20.72 -9.79 -20.25
N THR A 362 -20.77 -10.26 -19.00
CA THR A 362 -20.42 -11.64 -18.65
C THR A 362 -21.29 -12.69 -19.33
N ALA A 363 -22.51 -12.35 -19.75
CA ALA A 363 -23.41 -13.22 -20.51
C ALA A 363 -23.34 -13.02 -22.04
N ASP A 364 -22.56 -12.06 -22.54
CA ASP A 364 -22.52 -11.72 -23.97
C ASP A 364 -21.75 -12.78 -24.79
N PRO A 365 -22.36 -13.46 -25.77
CA PRO A 365 -21.67 -14.44 -26.61
C PRO A 365 -20.47 -13.86 -27.37
N ARG A 366 -20.49 -12.57 -27.74
CA ARG A 366 -19.37 -11.89 -28.40
C ARG A 366 -18.11 -11.89 -27.52
N VAL A 367 -18.30 -11.79 -26.20
CA VAL A 367 -17.23 -11.82 -25.18
C VAL A 367 -16.79 -13.26 -24.92
N GLN A 368 -17.74 -14.19 -24.80
CA GLN A 368 -17.47 -15.56 -24.39
C GLN A 368 -16.85 -16.43 -25.49
N ILE A 369 -17.35 -16.33 -26.72
CA ILE A 369 -16.94 -17.21 -27.83
C ILE A 369 -15.63 -16.70 -28.44
N PRO A 370 -14.53 -17.48 -28.40
CA PRO A 370 -13.22 -17.01 -28.82
C PRO A 370 -13.14 -16.40 -30.22
N ALA A 371 -13.75 -17.03 -31.23
CA ALA A 371 -13.66 -16.53 -32.60
C ALA A 371 -14.33 -15.16 -32.83
N LEU A 372 -15.23 -14.73 -31.93
CA LEU A 372 -15.99 -13.49 -32.08
C LEU A 372 -15.28 -12.25 -31.53
N PHE A 373 -14.10 -12.38 -30.90
CA PHE A 373 -13.46 -11.26 -30.19
C PHE A 373 -13.23 -10.00 -31.05
N ASP A 374 -12.98 -10.18 -32.34
CA ASP A 374 -12.71 -9.07 -33.25
C ASP A 374 -13.96 -8.20 -33.51
N THR A 375 -15.16 -8.77 -33.32
CA THR A 375 -16.43 -8.02 -33.36
C THR A 375 -16.59 -7.05 -32.18
N LEU A 376 -15.75 -7.17 -31.15
CA LEU A 376 -15.75 -6.30 -29.97
C LEU A 376 -14.96 -5.00 -30.22
N LYS A 377 -14.08 -4.97 -31.23
CA LYS A 377 -13.38 -3.74 -31.62
C LYS A 377 -14.38 -2.73 -32.15
N ASP A 378 -14.24 -1.47 -31.77
CA ASP A 378 -15.15 -0.39 -32.14
C ASP A 378 -16.64 -0.66 -31.74
N SER A 379 -16.89 -1.59 -30.82
CA SER A 379 -18.23 -1.90 -30.28
C SER A 379 -18.58 -1.02 -29.08
N ASP A 380 -19.70 -1.31 -28.43
CA ASP A 380 -20.12 -0.74 -27.15
C ASP A 380 -19.16 -1.07 -25.98
N LEU A 381 -18.35 -2.12 -26.11
CA LEU A 381 -17.37 -2.57 -25.10
C LEU A 381 -15.98 -1.93 -25.27
N ASP A 382 -15.81 -1.00 -26.22
CA ASP A 382 -14.53 -0.36 -26.52
C ASP A 382 -14.61 1.14 -26.24
N TRP A 383 -13.55 1.69 -25.64
CA TRP A 383 -13.37 3.14 -25.49
C TRP A 383 -13.18 3.85 -26.84
N LYS A 384 -12.72 3.13 -27.87
CA LYS A 384 -12.49 3.65 -29.23
C LYS A 384 -11.51 4.82 -29.28
N PHE A 385 -10.48 4.77 -28.42
CA PHE A 385 -9.44 5.79 -28.44
C PHE A 385 -8.71 5.78 -29.77
N LYS A 386 -8.18 6.94 -30.12
CA LYS A 386 -7.41 7.17 -31.33
C LYS A 386 -6.17 7.96 -30.97
N SER A 387 -5.05 7.65 -31.61
CA SER A 387 -3.86 8.48 -31.51
C SER A 387 -4.08 9.84 -32.19
N GLU A 388 -3.27 10.84 -31.83
CA GLU A 388 -3.04 11.98 -32.71
C GLU A 388 -2.47 11.50 -34.07
N PRO A 389 -2.60 12.27 -35.16
CA PRO A 389 -1.99 11.95 -36.44
C PRO A 389 -0.48 11.70 -36.29
N GLN A 390 0.00 10.53 -36.70
CA GLN A 390 1.39 10.12 -36.50
C GLN A 390 2.25 10.51 -37.73
N PRO A 391 3.17 11.49 -37.61
CA PRO A 391 3.97 11.94 -38.77
C PRO A 391 4.83 10.82 -39.35
N ALA A 392 5.43 9.99 -38.48
CA ALA A 392 6.22 8.82 -38.88
C ALA A 392 5.41 7.75 -39.62
N LEU A 393 4.08 7.78 -39.53
CA LEU A 393 3.17 6.85 -40.21
C LEU A 393 2.37 7.53 -41.34
N GLY A 394 2.89 8.64 -41.88
CA GLY A 394 2.26 9.36 -43.00
C GLY A 394 1.01 10.14 -42.59
N GLY A 395 0.93 10.60 -41.34
CA GLY A 395 -0.24 11.33 -40.82
C GLY A 395 -1.43 10.44 -40.48
N ARG A 396 -1.26 9.11 -40.45
CA ARG A 396 -2.32 8.18 -40.05
C ARG A 396 -2.66 8.34 -38.57
N THR A 397 -3.95 8.24 -38.28
CA THR A 397 -4.49 8.06 -36.93
C THR A 397 -4.67 6.57 -36.66
N ILE A 398 -4.14 6.10 -35.53
CA ILE A 398 -4.15 4.69 -35.16
C ILE A 398 -5.23 4.45 -34.10
N ASN A 399 -6.02 3.38 -34.26
CA ASN A 399 -6.98 2.96 -33.26
C ASN A 399 -6.23 2.35 -32.06
N LEU A 400 -6.62 2.76 -30.85
CA LEU A 400 -6.05 2.33 -29.57
C LEU A 400 -7.17 1.68 -28.75
N ASN A 401 -7.63 0.51 -29.20
CA ASN A 401 -8.79 -0.17 -28.60
C ASN A 401 -8.51 -0.51 -27.13
N GLN A 402 -9.43 -0.15 -26.22
CA GLN A 402 -9.34 -0.42 -24.78
C GLN A 402 -10.70 -0.84 -24.25
N GLY A 403 -10.75 -1.87 -23.41
CA GLY A 403 -12.01 -2.40 -22.91
C GLY A 403 -12.74 -1.42 -21.98
N LYS A 404 -13.99 -1.14 -22.30
CA LYS A 404 -14.98 -0.41 -21.51
C LYS A 404 -16.11 -1.37 -21.13
N ALA A 405 -15.80 -2.32 -20.26
CA ALA A 405 -16.72 -3.34 -19.76
C ALA A 405 -16.20 -3.87 -18.42
N LEU A 406 -17.06 -4.53 -17.64
CA LEU A 406 -16.60 -5.30 -16.50
C LEU A 406 -15.57 -6.37 -16.98
N GLY A 407 -14.35 -6.29 -16.45
CA GLY A 407 -13.19 -7.05 -16.90
C GLY A 407 -12.19 -6.24 -17.76
N GLY A 408 -12.55 -5.03 -18.18
CA GLY A 408 -11.73 -4.12 -18.98
C GLY A 408 -11.21 -4.77 -20.26
N SER A 409 -9.97 -4.45 -20.64
CA SER A 409 -9.37 -4.98 -21.88
C SER A 409 -9.25 -6.51 -21.91
N SER A 410 -9.28 -7.22 -20.77
CA SER A 410 -9.34 -8.69 -20.77
C SER A 410 -10.65 -9.26 -21.32
N ALA A 411 -11.73 -8.47 -21.36
CA ALA A 411 -13.00 -8.85 -21.98
C ALA A 411 -12.97 -8.77 -23.51
N ILE A 412 -12.05 -7.99 -24.10
CA ILE A 412 -11.98 -7.76 -25.56
C ILE A 412 -10.67 -8.21 -26.22
N ASN A 413 -9.65 -8.59 -25.44
CA ASN A 413 -8.32 -8.95 -25.99
C ASN A 413 -8.35 -10.20 -26.88
N ALA A 414 -7.22 -10.46 -27.54
CA ALA A 414 -7.01 -11.61 -28.42
C ALA A 414 -6.55 -12.91 -27.70
N PHE A 415 -6.82 -13.07 -26.40
CA PHE A 415 -6.54 -14.28 -25.59
C PHE A 415 -5.08 -14.73 -25.46
N VAL A 416 -4.14 -14.20 -26.25
CA VAL A 416 -2.71 -14.51 -26.19
C VAL A 416 -2.22 -14.41 -24.75
N PHE A 417 -1.65 -15.50 -24.25
CA PHE A 417 -1.13 -15.56 -22.89
C PHE A 417 0.34 -15.99 -22.95
N VAL A 418 1.22 -15.00 -22.78
CA VAL A 418 2.67 -15.12 -22.94
C VAL A 418 3.34 -14.50 -21.71
N PRO A 419 4.35 -15.16 -21.11
CA PRO A 419 5.06 -14.61 -19.96
C PRO A 419 6.05 -13.52 -20.41
N PRO A 420 6.35 -12.54 -19.55
CA PRO A 420 7.44 -11.61 -19.79
C PRO A 420 8.79 -12.33 -19.71
N THR A 421 9.84 -11.78 -20.32
CA THR A 421 11.20 -12.29 -20.14
C THR A 421 11.71 -11.95 -18.74
N LYS A 422 12.55 -12.82 -18.17
CA LYS A 422 13.18 -12.58 -16.86
C LYS A 422 13.87 -11.21 -16.79
N HIS A 423 14.69 -10.92 -17.80
CA HIS A 423 15.44 -9.65 -17.89
C HIS A 423 14.52 -8.42 -17.91
N LEU A 424 13.37 -8.49 -18.58
CA LEU A 424 12.42 -7.37 -18.59
C LEU A 424 11.87 -7.11 -17.19
N ILE A 425 11.54 -8.15 -16.43
CA ILE A 425 11.09 -7.97 -15.04
C ILE A 425 12.22 -7.48 -14.15
N ASP A 426 13.41 -8.07 -14.21
CA ASP A 426 14.55 -7.65 -13.38
C ASP A 426 14.93 -6.17 -13.59
N SER A 427 14.74 -5.66 -14.82
CA SER A 427 14.99 -4.24 -15.11
C SER A 427 14.12 -3.29 -14.27
N TRP A 428 12.95 -3.71 -13.78
CA TRP A 428 12.12 -2.87 -12.93
C TRP A 428 12.77 -2.61 -11.58
N LYS A 429 13.47 -3.60 -11.02
CA LYS A 429 14.29 -3.42 -9.83
C LYS A 429 15.47 -2.49 -10.09
N GLU A 430 16.14 -2.64 -11.24
CA GLU A 430 17.24 -1.75 -11.64
C GLU A 430 16.80 -0.29 -11.78
N LEU A 431 15.53 -0.05 -12.14
CA LEU A 431 14.90 1.28 -12.17
C LEU A 431 14.52 1.81 -10.77
N GLY A 432 14.88 1.10 -9.69
CA GLY A 432 14.67 1.52 -8.30
C GLY A 432 13.44 0.92 -7.62
N ASN A 433 12.75 -0.05 -8.24
CA ASN A 433 11.59 -0.70 -7.65
C ASN A 433 12.00 -1.97 -6.89
N GLU A 434 12.53 -1.81 -5.68
CA GLU A 434 12.94 -2.94 -4.84
C GLU A 434 11.82 -3.97 -4.65
N GLY A 435 12.15 -5.26 -4.79
CA GLY A 435 11.19 -6.36 -4.75
C GLY A 435 10.39 -6.59 -6.05
N TRP A 436 10.65 -5.81 -7.11
CA TRP A 436 10.09 -6.03 -8.45
C TRP A 436 11.10 -6.71 -9.39
N ASP A 437 11.71 -7.80 -8.93
CA ASP A 437 12.52 -8.70 -9.76
C ASP A 437 11.76 -10.00 -10.07
N TRP A 438 12.28 -10.79 -11.02
CA TRP A 438 11.63 -12.02 -11.45
C TRP A 438 11.38 -12.98 -10.29
N ASP A 439 12.38 -13.18 -9.43
CA ASP A 439 12.30 -14.15 -8.33
C ASP A 439 11.24 -13.74 -7.31
N SER A 440 11.09 -12.44 -7.06
CA SER A 440 10.06 -11.88 -6.19
C SER A 440 8.65 -11.98 -6.79
N LEU A 441 8.50 -11.83 -8.10
CA LEU A 441 7.20 -11.81 -8.78
C LEU A 441 6.72 -13.17 -9.32
N GLN A 442 7.63 -14.12 -9.53
CA GLN A 442 7.32 -15.46 -10.04
C GLN A 442 6.16 -16.15 -9.30
N PRO A 443 6.08 -16.12 -7.94
CA PRO A 443 4.95 -16.74 -7.23
C PRO A 443 3.60 -16.12 -7.58
N PHE A 444 3.55 -14.83 -7.93
CA PHE A 444 2.32 -14.15 -8.33
C PHE A 444 1.90 -14.52 -9.75
N PHE A 445 2.85 -14.77 -10.67
CA PHE A 445 2.53 -15.32 -11.99
C PHE A 445 1.86 -16.68 -11.85
N SER A 446 2.45 -17.61 -11.08
CA SER A 446 1.86 -18.94 -10.84
C SER A 446 0.53 -18.87 -10.07
N LYS A 447 0.30 -17.82 -9.27
CA LYS A 447 -0.97 -17.59 -8.56
C LYS A 447 -2.09 -17.02 -9.45
N ALA A 448 -1.74 -16.45 -10.61
CA ALA A 448 -2.71 -15.79 -11.49
C ALA A 448 -3.46 -16.76 -12.41
N PHE A 449 -2.80 -17.80 -12.90
CA PHE A 449 -3.36 -18.70 -13.91
C PHE A 449 -3.26 -20.18 -13.50
N THR A 450 -4.10 -21.01 -14.11
CA THR A 450 -4.03 -22.46 -14.09
C THR A 450 -3.29 -22.94 -15.33
N SER A 451 -2.27 -23.77 -15.15
CA SER A 451 -1.51 -24.37 -16.25
C SER A 451 -2.42 -25.18 -17.18
N PRO A 452 -2.18 -25.17 -18.51
CA PRO A 452 -3.06 -25.86 -19.44
C PRO A 452 -3.01 -27.38 -19.24
N PRO A 453 -4.07 -28.12 -19.61
CA PRO A 453 -4.06 -29.58 -19.57
C PRO A 453 -2.87 -30.18 -20.34
N ARG A 454 -2.44 -31.36 -19.91
CA ARG A 454 -1.42 -32.13 -20.65
C ARG A 454 -1.98 -32.55 -22.01
N VAL A 455 -1.11 -32.50 -23.00
CA VAL A 455 -1.37 -32.95 -24.37
C VAL A 455 -0.56 -34.22 -24.63
N ASP A 456 -0.97 -35.00 -25.63
CA ASP A 456 -0.24 -36.20 -26.03
C ASP A 456 1.13 -35.86 -26.66
N ALA A 457 1.94 -36.89 -26.92
CA ALA A 457 3.30 -36.73 -27.44
C ALA A 457 3.34 -36.12 -28.87
N SER A 458 2.37 -36.46 -29.73
CA SER A 458 2.30 -35.91 -31.07
C SER A 458 1.97 -34.42 -31.03
N SER A 459 0.94 -34.04 -30.26
CA SER A 459 0.58 -32.65 -30.02
C SER A 459 1.72 -31.85 -29.37
N SER A 460 2.48 -32.44 -28.44
CA SER A 460 3.62 -31.78 -27.79
C SER A 460 4.72 -31.40 -28.79
N THR A 461 4.95 -32.27 -29.78
CA THR A 461 5.93 -32.07 -30.85
C THR A 461 5.48 -30.93 -31.77
N SER A 462 4.24 -30.99 -32.28
CA SER A 462 3.69 -29.95 -33.17
C SER A 462 3.60 -28.58 -32.49
N LEU A 463 3.44 -28.53 -31.17
CA LEU A 463 3.40 -27.29 -30.40
C LEU A 463 4.81 -26.73 -30.07
N GLY A 464 5.86 -27.53 -30.24
CA GLY A 464 7.24 -27.16 -29.87
C GLY A 464 7.42 -26.98 -28.37
N VAL A 465 6.66 -27.75 -27.57
CA VAL A 465 6.67 -27.70 -26.11
C VAL A 465 7.02 -29.09 -25.57
N ASP A 466 8.29 -29.48 -25.73
CA ASP A 466 8.77 -30.72 -25.13
C ASP A 466 8.84 -30.51 -23.62
N ARG A 467 7.84 -31.00 -22.88
CA ARG A 467 7.65 -30.74 -21.44
C ARG A 467 8.22 -31.89 -20.60
N PRO A 468 9.49 -31.84 -20.15
CA PRO A 468 9.85 -32.61 -18.95
C PRO A 468 8.96 -32.14 -17.79
N ALA A 469 8.58 -33.04 -16.89
CA ALA A 469 7.70 -32.72 -15.77
C ALA A 469 8.40 -31.74 -14.80
N THR A 470 8.25 -30.44 -15.02
CA THR A 470 8.81 -29.38 -14.16
C THR A 470 7.71 -28.58 -13.44
N SER A 471 8.14 -27.86 -12.38
CA SER A 471 7.39 -27.33 -11.24
C SER A 471 6.11 -26.50 -11.48
N ASN A 472 5.89 -25.92 -12.67
CA ASN A 472 4.68 -25.14 -12.95
C ASN A 472 3.43 -25.96 -13.27
N GLN A 473 3.49 -27.29 -13.28
CA GLN A 473 2.27 -28.12 -13.32
C GLN A 473 1.33 -27.89 -12.12
N ALA A 474 1.78 -27.16 -11.08
CA ALA A 474 1.00 -26.81 -9.88
C ALA A 474 0.36 -25.39 -9.90
N ALA A 475 0.52 -24.60 -10.98
CA ALA A 475 -0.18 -23.31 -11.07
C ALA A 475 -1.70 -23.57 -11.10
N THR A 476 -2.40 -23.04 -10.10
CA THR A 476 -3.83 -23.29 -9.81
C THR A 476 -4.58 -21.97 -9.60
N GLY A 477 -4.09 -20.91 -10.26
CA GLY A 477 -4.72 -19.60 -10.26
C GLY A 477 -6.06 -19.58 -11.00
N PRO A 478 -6.88 -18.54 -10.79
CA PRO A 478 -8.25 -18.52 -11.29
C PRO A 478 -8.37 -18.41 -12.82
N VAL A 479 -7.40 -17.79 -13.50
CA VAL A 479 -7.44 -17.68 -14.97
C VAL A 479 -7.14 -19.03 -15.61
N GLN A 480 -8.10 -19.58 -16.33
CA GLN A 480 -7.96 -20.86 -17.03
C GLN A 480 -7.25 -20.66 -18.36
N THR A 481 -6.30 -21.56 -18.66
CA THR A 481 -5.55 -21.51 -19.92
C THR A 481 -5.62 -22.84 -20.67
N SER A 482 -5.43 -22.78 -21.99
CA SER A 482 -5.37 -23.96 -22.86
C SER A 482 -4.54 -23.69 -24.10
N PHE A 483 -4.02 -24.75 -24.73
CA PHE A 483 -3.74 -24.72 -26.17
C PHE A 483 -5.08 -24.81 -26.91
N SER A 484 -5.32 -23.94 -27.89
CA SER A 484 -6.61 -23.85 -28.57
C SER A 484 -6.51 -24.28 -30.03
N GLY A 485 -7.65 -24.59 -30.65
CA GLY A 485 -7.69 -25.05 -32.05
C GLY A 485 -7.14 -26.47 -32.24
N ASN A 486 -6.80 -26.80 -33.49
CA ASN A 486 -6.18 -28.08 -33.84
C ASN A 486 -4.73 -28.09 -33.37
N LEU A 487 -4.30 -29.08 -32.59
CA LEU A 487 -2.96 -29.09 -31.99
C LEU A 487 -1.87 -29.60 -32.95
N THR A 488 -2.26 -30.32 -34.01
CA THR A 488 -1.37 -30.95 -34.99
C THR A 488 -1.67 -30.42 -36.40
N ASP A 489 -1.87 -29.11 -36.53
CA ASP A 489 -2.06 -28.50 -37.85
C ASP A 489 -0.73 -28.16 -38.52
N LEU A 490 -0.77 -28.17 -39.86
CA LEU A 490 0.40 -27.98 -40.71
C LEU A 490 1.11 -26.64 -40.48
N VAL A 491 0.39 -25.59 -40.07
CA VAL A 491 0.98 -24.27 -39.83
C VAL A 491 1.81 -24.28 -38.55
N ARG A 492 1.30 -24.86 -37.46
CA ARG A 492 2.09 -25.05 -36.21
C ARG A 492 3.34 -25.87 -36.50
N GLU A 493 3.19 -27.02 -37.15
CA GLU A 493 4.31 -27.92 -37.46
C GLU A 493 5.37 -27.23 -38.31
N SER A 494 4.95 -26.55 -39.39
CA SER A 494 5.85 -25.79 -40.25
C SER A 494 6.60 -24.69 -39.50
N TRP A 495 5.93 -24.02 -38.54
CA TRP A 495 6.55 -22.99 -37.71
C TRP A 495 7.62 -23.59 -36.80
N ILE A 496 7.32 -24.69 -36.12
CA ILE A 496 8.28 -25.38 -35.25
C ILE A 496 9.46 -25.91 -36.05
N ASP A 497 9.23 -26.52 -37.20
CA ASP A 497 10.31 -27.02 -38.08
C ASP A 497 11.22 -25.89 -38.56
N ALA A 498 10.65 -24.77 -39.01
CA ALA A 498 11.42 -23.62 -39.49
C ALA A 498 12.30 -23.01 -38.40
N PHE A 499 11.76 -22.79 -37.19
CA PHE A 499 12.54 -22.27 -36.07
C PHE A 499 13.51 -23.31 -35.48
N GLY A 500 13.16 -24.60 -35.55
CA GLY A 500 14.02 -25.71 -35.16
C GLY A 500 15.26 -25.83 -36.03
N ALA A 501 15.11 -25.72 -37.35
CA ALA A 501 16.22 -25.75 -38.31
C ALA A 501 17.25 -24.63 -38.06
N GLU A 502 16.81 -23.50 -37.51
CA GLU A 502 17.66 -22.35 -37.16
C GLU A 502 18.13 -22.37 -35.70
N HIS A 503 17.82 -23.42 -34.93
CA HIS A 503 18.12 -23.52 -33.49
C HIS A 503 17.54 -22.35 -32.66
N ARG A 504 16.33 -21.90 -33.02
CA ARG A 504 15.63 -20.75 -32.40
C ARG A 504 14.39 -21.15 -31.60
N LEU A 505 14.19 -22.44 -31.34
CA LEU A 505 13.11 -22.90 -30.45
C LEU A 505 13.37 -22.46 -29.01
N MET A 506 12.29 -22.32 -28.24
CA MET A 506 12.37 -22.08 -26.81
C MET A 506 13.07 -23.27 -26.12
N PRO A 507 14.18 -23.05 -25.39
CA PRO A 507 14.97 -24.14 -24.81
C PRO A 507 14.33 -24.80 -23.57
N GLY A 508 13.21 -24.27 -23.06
CA GLY A 508 12.52 -24.80 -21.88
C GLY A 508 11.10 -24.24 -21.72
N ASP A 509 10.45 -24.53 -20.60
CA ASP A 509 9.10 -23.99 -20.33
C ASP A 509 9.17 -22.46 -20.14
N PRO A 510 8.52 -21.67 -21.02
CA PRO A 510 8.58 -20.21 -20.95
C PRO A 510 7.96 -19.64 -19.68
N PHE A 511 7.11 -20.39 -18.96
CA PHE A 511 6.51 -19.93 -17.70
C PHE A 511 7.38 -20.27 -16.47
N VAL A 512 8.32 -21.20 -16.60
CA VAL A 512 9.26 -21.58 -15.52
C VAL A 512 10.57 -20.82 -15.66
N ASN A 513 11.13 -20.81 -16.88
CA ASN A 513 12.40 -20.19 -17.22
C ASN A 513 12.25 -19.36 -18.49
N PRO A 514 11.58 -18.19 -18.43
CA PRO A 514 11.29 -17.37 -19.60
C PRO A 514 12.59 -16.85 -20.24
N THR A 515 12.78 -17.21 -21.50
CA THR A 515 13.90 -16.72 -22.31
C THR A 515 13.41 -16.40 -23.73
N VAL A 516 14.32 -16.18 -24.66
CA VAL A 516 14.02 -15.89 -26.06
C VAL A 516 13.98 -17.20 -26.85
N GLY A 517 12.90 -17.41 -27.59
CA GLY A 517 12.74 -18.53 -28.51
C GLY A 517 11.31 -18.64 -29.05
N ALA A 518 11.15 -19.43 -30.11
CA ALA A 518 9.84 -19.74 -30.68
C ALA A 518 9.16 -20.89 -29.95
N PHE A 519 7.86 -20.75 -29.69
CA PHE A 519 6.99 -21.77 -29.11
C PHE A 519 5.54 -21.46 -29.46
N SER A 520 4.66 -22.46 -29.37
CA SER A 520 3.22 -22.22 -29.44
C SER A 520 2.72 -21.64 -28.11
N CYS A 521 2.21 -20.41 -28.12
CA CYS A 521 1.70 -19.77 -26.91
C CYS A 521 0.40 -20.43 -26.42
N ILE A 522 0.10 -20.27 -25.13
CA ILE A 522 -1.17 -20.68 -24.55
C ILE A 522 -2.17 -19.53 -24.65
N SER A 523 -3.45 -19.86 -24.46
CA SER A 523 -4.56 -18.93 -24.58
C SER A 523 -5.35 -18.86 -23.29
N SER A 524 -5.87 -17.70 -22.93
CA SER A 524 -6.81 -17.52 -21.81
C SER A 524 -8.23 -17.99 -22.17
N ILE A 525 -8.33 -19.26 -22.57
CA ILE A 525 -9.56 -19.96 -22.93
C ILE A 525 -9.74 -21.14 -21.98
N HIS A 526 -10.96 -21.32 -21.49
CA HIS A 526 -11.28 -22.44 -20.62
C HIS A 526 -11.14 -23.77 -21.38
N PRO A 527 -10.38 -24.75 -20.87
CA PRO A 527 -10.04 -25.96 -21.62
C PRO A 527 -11.26 -26.81 -21.99
N GLU A 528 -12.28 -26.85 -21.12
CA GLU A 528 -13.51 -27.62 -21.35
C GLU A 528 -14.63 -26.79 -22.00
N ARG A 529 -15.04 -25.68 -21.37
CA ARG A 529 -16.12 -24.82 -21.85
C ARG A 529 -15.82 -24.13 -23.19
N LYS A 530 -14.54 -23.99 -23.55
CA LYS A 530 -14.06 -23.22 -24.72
C LYS A 530 -14.62 -21.80 -24.76
N GLU A 531 -14.63 -21.16 -23.60
CA GLU A 531 -15.09 -19.79 -23.39
C GLU A 531 -13.93 -18.94 -22.87
N ARG A 532 -14.02 -17.62 -23.06
CA ARG A 532 -13.05 -16.66 -22.54
C ARG A 532 -12.84 -16.82 -21.03
N SER A 533 -11.59 -17.00 -20.61
CA SER A 533 -11.18 -16.82 -19.23
C SER A 533 -10.52 -15.46 -19.07
N TYR A 534 -11.17 -14.57 -18.31
CA TYR A 534 -10.75 -13.17 -18.14
C TYR A 534 -11.10 -12.68 -16.74
N SER A 535 -10.70 -11.46 -16.37
CA SER A 535 -10.75 -11.06 -14.95
C SER A 535 -12.16 -11.09 -14.35
N ALA A 536 -13.21 -10.78 -15.10
CA ALA A 536 -14.57 -10.88 -14.57
C ALA A 536 -14.97 -12.35 -14.33
N SER A 537 -14.81 -13.24 -15.31
CA SER A 537 -15.17 -14.65 -15.15
C SER A 537 -14.29 -15.41 -14.16
N ALA A 538 -13.01 -15.03 -14.05
CA ALA A 538 -12.03 -15.71 -13.21
C ALA A 538 -11.99 -15.19 -11.77
N TYR A 539 -12.03 -13.86 -11.55
CA TYR A 539 -11.86 -13.27 -10.21
C TYR A 539 -13.17 -12.78 -9.59
N TYR A 540 -14.12 -12.27 -10.37
CA TYR A 540 -15.35 -11.69 -9.82
C TYR A 540 -16.49 -12.71 -9.73
N MET A 541 -16.82 -13.40 -10.83
CA MET A 541 -17.98 -14.29 -10.89
C MET A 541 -18.01 -15.36 -9.79
N PRO A 542 -16.89 -16.01 -9.40
CA PRO A 542 -16.91 -17.00 -8.31
C PRO A 542 -17.20 -16.42 -6.92
N VAL A 543 -17.12 -15.10 -6.75
CA VAL A 543 -17.22 -14.40 -5.46
C VAL A 543 -18.23 -13.26 -5.48
N ARG A 544 -19.06 -13.17 -6.52
CA ARG A 544 -20.01 -12.07 -6.76
C ARG A 544 -21.02 -11.89 -5.62
N ASP A 545 -21.28 -12.96 -4.87
CA ASP A 545 -22.23 -12.99 -3.76
C ASP A 545 -21.58 -12.53 -2.42
N ARG A 546 -20.32 -12.10 -2.42
CA ARG A 546 -19.65 -11.53 -1.23
C ARG A 546 -20.28 -10.19 -0.86
N GLU A 547 -20.87 -10.12 0.34
CA GLU A 547 -21.54 -8.90 0.84
C GLU A 547 -20.61 -7.69 0.99
N ASN A 548 -19.29 -7.89 1.11
CA ASN A 548 -18.29 -6.84 1.29
C ASN A 548 -17.57 -6.41 -0.01
N LEU A 549 -18.02 -6.90 -1.17
CA LEU A 549 -17.53 -6.51 -2.50
C LEU A 549 -18.69 -5.94 -3.32
N HIS A 550 -18.66 -4.65 -3.59
CA HIS A 550 -19.68 -3.95 -4.34
C HIS A 550 -19.12 -3.54 -5.70
N ILE A 551 -19.86 -3.79 -6.77
CA ILE A 551 -19.50 -3.36 -8.12
C ILE A 551 -20.61 -2.47 -8.64
N LEU A 552 -20.23 -1.28 -9.10
CA LEU A 552 -21.07 -0.32 -9.77
C LEU A 552 -20.59 -0.16 -11.21
N THR A 553 -21.29 -0.79 -12.15
CA THR A 553 -21.06 -0.66 -13.59
C THR A 553 -21.75 0.58 -14.16
N GLU A 554 -21.43 0.93 -15.41
CA GLU A 554 -21.95 2.11 -16.11
C GLU A 554 -21.74 3.43 -15.33
N ALA A 555 -20.67 3.48 -14.53
CA ALA A 555 -20.29 4.59 -13.68
C ALA A 555 -18.87 5.06 -14.03
N GLU A 556 -18.73 6.29 -14.51
CA GLU A 556 -17.45 6.83 -14.95
C GLU A 556 -16.83 7.70 -13.86
N VAL A 557 -15.64 7.32 -13.37
CA VAL A 557 -14.85 8.16 -12.46
C VAL A 557 -14.33 9.38 -13.22
N MET A 558 -14.64 10.57 -12.71
CA MET A 558 -14.27 11.83 -13.32
C MET A 558 -12.96 12.38 -12.77
N ARG A 559 -12.79 12.31 -11.43
CA ARG A 559 -11.60 12.79 -10.71
C ARG A 559 -11.55 12.22 -9.29
N ILE A 560 -10.37 12.28 -8.69
CA ILE A 560 -10.09 12.05 -7.28
C ILE A 560 -10.41 13.34 -6.51
N VAL A 561 -11.01 13.19 -5.34
CA VAL A 561 -11.28 14.30 -4.42
C VAL A 561 -10.19 14.31 -3.35
N PHE A 562 -9.44 15.40 -3.25
CA PHE A 562 -8.38 15.59 -2.27
C PHE A 562 -8.82 16.44 -1.07
N ASP A 563 -8.17 16.22 0.07
CA ASP A 563 -8.29 17.09 1.25
C ASP A 563 -7.40 18.33 1.09
N ASN A 564 -8.00 19.45 0.67
CA ASN A 564 -7.29 20.72 0.48
C ASN A 564 -7.02 21.49 1.80
N THR A 565 -7.29 20.90 2.97
CA THR A 565 -7.21 21.63 4.26
C THR A 565 -5.80 21.69 4.87
N LYS A 566 -4.79 21.05 4.26
CA LYS A 566 -3.44 20.91 4.86
C LYS A 566 -2.32 21.25 3.89
N ALA A 567 -2.16 22.55 3.61
CA ALA A 567 -1.03 23.06 2.85
C ALA A 567 0.32 22.56 3.44
N GLY A 568 1.14 21.92 2.61
CA GLY A 568 2.46 21.41 3.00
C GLY A 568 2.51 19.96 3.50
N LEU A 569 1.40 19.23 3.51
CA LEU A 569 1.38 17.76 3.66
C LEU A 569 1.21 17.08 2.29
N PRO A 570 1.58 15.78 2.17
CA PRO A 570 1.26 15.00 0.98
C PRO A 570 -0.25 15.03 0.71
N ALA A 571 -0.62 15.14 -0.56
CA ALA A 571 -2.01 15.15 -0.99
C ALA A 571 -2.73 13.88 -0.50
N HIS A 572 -3.87 14.05 0.17
CA HIS A 572 -4.63 12.95 0.75
C HIS A 572 -5.96 12.76 0.00
N ALA A 573 -6.11 11.62 -0.69
CA ALA A 573 -7.31 11.27 -1.42
C ALA A 573 -8.45 10.89 -0.45
N LEU A 574 -9.55 11.62 -0.50
CA LEU A 574 -10.76 11.38 0.30
C LEU A 574 -11.72 10.39 -0.39
N GLY A 575 -11.63 10.26 -1.70
CA GLY A 575 -12.59 9.50 -2.51
C GLY A 575 -12.50 9.87 -3.98
N VAL A 576 -13.53 9.48 -4.73
CA VAL A 576 -13.67 9.80 -6.16
C VAL A 576 -15.04 10.39 -6.46
N GLU A 577 -15.05 11.36 -7.36
CA GLU A 577 -16.26 11.85 -8.01
C GLU A 577 -16.52 11.02 -9.25
N TYR A 578 -17.74 10.53 -9.42
CA TYR A 578 -18.13 9.70 -10.54
C TYR A 578 -19.52 10.10 -11.07
N LYS A 579 -19.76 9.81 -12.35
CA LYS A 579 -21.04 10.01 -13.02
C LYS A 579 -21.71 8.67 -13.26
N HIS A 580 -22.94 8.50 -12.78
CA HIS A 580 -23.74 7.30 -12.97
C HIS A 580 -25.19 7.70 -13.27
N GLN A 581 -25.77 7.14 -14.33
CA GLN A 581 -27.14 7.46 -14.79
C GLN A 581 -27.41 8.97 -14.91
N GLY A 582 -26.44 9.72 -15.43
CA GLY A 582 -26.53 11.17 -15.60
C GLY A 582 -26.32 12.00 -14.33
N THR A 583 -26.21 11.37 -13.16
CA THR A 583 -26.00 12.04 -11.87
C THR A 583 -24.55 11.96 -11.44
N THR A 584 -23.98 13.08 -10.98
CA THR A 584 -22.65 13.12 -10.38
C THR A 584 -22.73 12.91 -8.88
N SER A 585 -21.94 11.98 -8.36
CA SER A 585 -21.90 11.61 -6.95
C SER A 585 -20.44 11.43 -6.49
N ILE A 586 -20.23 11.46 -5.17
CA ILE A 586 -18.90 11.21 -4.56
C ILE A 586 -18.96 9.91 -3.77
N ALA A 587 -18.00 9.02 -4.02
CA ALA A 587 -17.72 7.84 -3.21
C ALA A 587 -16.47 8.12 -2.37
N PHE A 588 -16.64 8.24 -1.05
CA PHE A 588 -15.52 8.44 -0.12
C PHE A 588 -14.81 7.12 0.18
N ALA A 589 -13.50 7.14 0.41
CA ALA A 589 -12.73 5.98 0.87
C ALA A 589 -12.20 6.22 2.28
N LYS A 590 -12.24 5.19 3.15
CA LYS A 590 -11.69 5.30 4.53
C LYS A 590 -10.18 5.10 4.59
N LYS A 591 -9.63 4.33 3.64
CA LYS A 591 -8.22 3.94 3.64
C LYS A 591 -7.53 4.48 2.40
N GLU A 592 -7.93 3.98 1.23
CA GLU A 592 -7.19 4.20 -0.01
C GLU A 592 -8.15 4.32 -1.20
N VAL A 593 -7.75 5.09 -2.20
CA VAL A 593 -8.33 5.09 -3.55
C VAL A 593 -7.30 4.40 -4.46
N ILE A 594 -7.71 3.35 -5.18
CA ILE A 594 -6.81 2.57 -6.03
C ILE A 594 -7.18 2.80 -7.49
N LEU A 595 -6.33 3.53 -8.21
CA LEU A 595 -6.59 3.85 -9.60
C LEU A 595 -6.20 2.69 -10.52
N ALA A 596 -7.20 1.98 -11.04
CA ALA A 596 -7.04 0.85 -11.96
C ALA A 596 -7.81 1.05 -13.28
N ALA A 597 -7.75 2.28 -13.83
CA ALA A 597 -8.48 2.67 -15.03
C ALA A 597 -7.74 2.36 -16.35
N GLY A 598 -6.53 1.78 -16.27
CA GLY A 598 -5.70 1.45 -17.44
C GLY A 598 -4.77 2.60 -17.85
N ALA A 599 -3.86 2.31 -18.79
CA ALA A 599 -2.74 3.19 -19.15
C ALA A 599 -3.17 4.57 -19.70
N PHE A 600 -4.37 4.69 -20.27
CA PHE A 600 -4.88 5.94 -20.84
C PHE A 600 -5.75 6.73 -19.86
N GLN A 601 -6.67 6.07 -19.16
CA GLN A 601 -7.62 6.76 -18.28
C GLN A 601 -7.02 7.08 -16.92
N SER A 602 -6.10 6.27 -16.39
CA SER A 602 -5.44 6.57 -15.10
C SER A 602 -4.70 7.93 -15.11
N PRO A 603 -3.77 8.22 -16.06
CA PRO A 603 -3.12 9.53 -16.09
C PRO A 603 -4.11 10.67 -16.33
N LYS A 604 -5.09 10.49 -17.22
CA LYS A 604 -6.16 11.49 -17.43
C LYS A 604 -6.93 11.80 -16.15
N ILE A 605 -7.31 10.79 -15.37
CA ILE A 605 -8.01 10.99 -14.09
C ILE A 605 -7.09 11.73 -13.12
N LEU A 606 -5.79 11.39 -13.03
CA LEU A 606 -4.84 12.12 -12.19
C LEU A 606 -4.74 13.59 -12.59
N GLU A 607 -4.58 13.90 -13.88
CA GLU A 607 -4.52 15.26 -14.39
C GLU A 607 -5.80 16.05 -14.10
N LEU A 608 -6.97 15.46 -14.37
CA LEU A 608 -8.28 16.04 -14.03
C LEU A 608 -8.48 16.25 -12.52
N SER A 609 -7.69 15.57 -11.70
CA SER A 609 -7.67 15.71 -10.24
C SER A 609 -6.62 16.70 -9.73
N GLY A 610 -5.86 17.33 -10.62
CA GLY A 610 -4.78 18.26 -10.26
C GLY A 610 -3.42 17.61 -10.00
N VAL A 611 -3.20 16.37 -10.43
CA VAL A 611 -1.92 15.65 -10.30
C VAL A 611 -1.30 15.45 -11.69
N GLY A 612 -0.30 16.26 -12.04
CA GLY A 612 0.31 16.29 -13.37
C GLY A 612 1.26 17.46 -13.57
N ASP A 613 1.66 17.77 -14.81
CA ASP A 613 2.51 18.95 -15.10
C ASP A 613 1.77 20.25 -14.73
N ALA A 614 2.26 20.96 -13.73
CA ALA A 614 1.65 22.21 -13.27
C ALA A 614 1.43 23.23 -14.40
N LYS A 615 2.29 23.28 -15.42
CA LYS A 615 2.12 24.22 -16.55
C LYS A 615 0.90 23.86 -17.39
N LEU A 616 0.77 22.59 -17.76
CA LEU A 616 -0.36 22.07 -18.52
C LEU A 616 -1.67 22.25 -17.74
N LEU A 617 -1.67 21.86 -16.46
CA LEU A 617 -2.85 21.95 -15.60
C LEU A 617 -3.35 23.39 -15.45
N ASN A 618 -2.44 24.35 -15.21
CA ASN A 618 -2.79 25.76 -15.12
C ASN A 618 -3.34 26.32 -16.44
N GLN A 619 -2.79 25.91 -17.59
CA GLN A 619 -3.31 26.31 -18.91
C GLN A 619 -4.74 25.81 -19.15
N LEU A 620 -5.08 24.64 -18.61
CA LEU A 620 -6.41 24.04 -18.70
C LEU A 620 -7.37 24.53 -17.59
N GLY A 621 -6.92 25.43 -16.70
CA GLY A 621 -7.73 25.94 -15.60
C GLY A 621 -7.98 24.92 -14.49
N ILE A 622 -7.11 23.91 -14.36
CA ILE A 622 -7.18 22.88 -13.32
C ILE A 622 -6.28 23.30 -12.16
N GLU A 623 -6.82 23.28 -10.94
CA GLU A 623 -6.06 23.54 -9.72
C GLU A 623 -4.99 22.46 -9.51
N VAL A 624 -3.72 22.88 -9.36
CA VAL A 624 -2.60 21.95 -9.12
C VAL A 624 -2.60 21.49 -7.66
N VAL A 625 -2.81 20.20 -7.46
CA VAL A 625 -2.69 19.51 -6.16
C VAL A 625 -1.28 18.97 -5.97
N VAL A 626 -0.73 18.31 -6.99
CA VAL A 626 0.66 17.81 -7.01
C VAL A 626 1.26 18.06 -8.38
N ASP A 627 2.38 18.80 -8.41
CA ASP A 627 3.18 18.96 -9.62
C ASP A 627 3.99 17.67 -9.86
N LEU A 628 3.51 16.84 -10.78
CA LEU A 628 4.14 15.60 -11.17
C LEU A 628 4.17 15.49 -12.70
N PRO A 629 5.12 16.15 -13.38
CA PRO A 629 5.15 16.26 -14.84
C PRO A 629 5.28 14.93 -15.60
N ALA A 630 5.60 13.84 -14.91
CA ALA A 630 5.69 12.51 -15.51
C ALA A 630 4.32 11.83 -15.72
N VAL A 631 3.22 12.37 -15.16
CA VAL A 631 1.87 11.83 -15.39
C VAL A 631 1.49 12.05 -16.85
N GLY A 632 1.05 10.99 -17.53
CA GLY A 632 0.70 11.02 -18.96
C GLY A 632 1.89 10.76 -19.89
N GLU A 633 3.11 10.89 -19.38
CA GLU A 633 4.35 10.71 -20.12
C GLU A 633 4.86 9.26 -20.09
N ASN A 634 5.92 8.99 -20.86
CA ASN A 634 6.58 7.68 -20.96
C ASN A 634 5.63 6.53 -21.38
N LEU A 635 4.59 6.85 -22.16
CA LEU A 635 3.72 5.86 -22.78
C LEU A 635 4.54 4.95 -23.71
N GLN A 636 4.48 3.65 -23.46
CA GLN A 636 5.13 2.62 -24.26
C GLN A 636 4.07 1.63 -24.74
N ASP A 637 4.13 1.27 -26.01
CA ASP A 637 3.25 0.28 -26.62
C ASP A 637 4.01 -0.51 -27.69
N HIS A 638 3.51 -1.69 -28.03
CA HIS A 638 4.09 -2.53 -29.07
C HIS A 638 3.50 -2.19 -30.43
N ALA A 639 4.32 -1.63 -31.32
CA ALA A 639 3.92 -1.41 -32.70
C ALA A 639 3.71 -2.76 -33.40
N VAL A 640 2.46 -3.03 -33.80
CA VAL A 640 2.11 -4.26 -34.53
C VAL A 640 2.04 -3.97 -36.03
N ALA A 641 2.72 -4.81 -36.81
CA ALA A 641 2.57 -4.88 -38.26
C ALA A 641 2.19 -6.31 -38.64
N SER A 642 1.18 -6.44 -39.50
CA SER A 642 0.74 -7.74 -40.01
C SER A 642 1.38 -8.03 -41.36
N ILE A 643 1.86 -9.25 -41.53
CA ILE A 643 2.30 -9.81 -42.81
C ILE A 643 1.34 -10.93 -43.19
N CYS A 644 0.99 -11.03 -44.47
CA CYS A 644 0.08 -12.06 -44.96
C CYS A 644 0.73 -12.88 -46.07
N PHE A 645 0.52 -14.20 -46.02
CA PHE A 645 1.02 -15.15 -47.00
C PHE A 645 -0.14 -15.95 -47.60
N GLU A 646 -0.08 -16.22 -48.89
CA GLU A 646 -0.95 -17.18 -49.56
C GLU A 646 -0.56 -18.60 -49.13
N THR A 647 -1.54 -19.45 -48.86
CA THR A 647 -1.35 -20.85 -48.48
C THR A 647 -1.89 -21.78 -49.56
N THR A 648 -1.47 -23.03 -49.52
CA THR A 648 -2.02 -24.09 -50.37
C THR A 648 -3.43 -24.49 -49.91
N ASP A 649 -4.21 -25.11 -50.80
CA ASP A 649 -5.62 -25.45 -50.57
C ASP A 649 -5.84 -26.49 -49.45
N ASP A 650 -4.81 -27.21 -49.04
CA ASP A 650 -4.81 -28.21 -47.96
C ASP A 650 -4.61 -27.59 -46.57
N VAL A 651 -4.32 -26.28 -46.49
CA VAL A 651 -4.26 -25.55 -45.23
C VAL A 651 -5.63 -24.98 -44.91
N ASP A 652 -6.25 -25.48 -43.84
CA ASP A 652 -7.49 -24.89 -43.35
C ASP A 652 -7.27 -23.44 -42.88
N THR A 653 -8.03 -22.49 -43.42
CA THR A 653 -8.03 -21.08 -42.99
C THR A 653 -9.39 -20.66 -42.39
N LEU A 654 -9.47 -19.46 -41.81
CA LEU A 654 -10.74 -18.86 -41.36
C LEU A 654 -11.35 -17.98 -42.45
N ASP A 655 -10.82 -18.00 -43.68
CA ASP A 655 -11.27 -17.11 -44.76
C ASP A 655 -12.77 -17.25 -45.03
N ALA A 656 -13.30 -18.49 -45.06
CA ALA A 656 -14.73 -18.74 -45.28
C ALA A 656 -15.60 -18.11 -44.19
N LEU A 657 -15.16 -18.14 -42.92
CA LEU A 657 -15.87 -17.49 -41.82
C LEU A 657 -15.77 -15.98 -41.88
N VAL A 658 -14.60 -15.44 -42.24
CA VAL A 658 -14.39 -14.00 -42.41
C VAL A 658 -15.22 -13.46 -43.57
N ARG A 659 -15.35 -14.21 -44.67
CA ARG A 659 -16.25 -13.91 -45.80
C ARG A 659 -17.73 -14.14 -45.49
N GLN A 660 -18.05 -14.64 -44.29
CA GLN A 660 -19.41 -14.95 -43.84
C GLN A 660 -20.13 -15.93 -44.77
N GLU A 661 -19.43 -16.95 -45.26
CA GLU A 661 -20.04 -18.01 -46.07
C GLU A 661 -21.07 -18.78 -45.21
N PRO A 662 -22.36 -18.84 -45.60
CA PRO A 662 -23.42 -19.32 -44.71
C PRO A 662 -23.22 -20.76 -44.21
N GLU A 663 -22.76 -21.65 -45.08
CA GLU A 663 -22.51 -23.06 -44.73
C GLU A 663 -21.35 -23.19 -43.73
N ALA A 664 -20.25 -22.46 -43.94
CA ALA A 664 -19.11 -22.46 -43.04
C ALA A 664 -19.48 -21.91 -41.66
N VAL A 665 -20.25 -20.81 -41.61
CA VAL A 665 -20.72 -20.22 -40.34
C VAL A 665 -21.68 -21.17 -39.62
N ALA A 666 -22.64 -21.76 -40.34
CA ALA A 666 -23.59 -22.70 -39.77
C ALA A 666 -22.90 -23.94 -39.18
N GLN A 667 -21.97 -24.54 -39.91
CA GLN A 667 -21.20 -25.69 -39.44
C GLN A 667 -20.36 -25.33 -38.22
N ALA A 668 -19.65 -24.20 -38.26
CA ALA A 668 -18.83 -23.74 -37.14
C ALA A 668 -19.63 -23.47 -35.86
N MET A 669 -20.82 -22.89 -36.00
CA MET A 669 -21.74 -22.68 -34.88
C MET A 669 -22.32 -24.00 -34.34
N GLN A 670 -22.64 -24.94 -35.24
CA GLN A 670 -23.11 -26.28 -34.86
C GLN A 670 -22.04 -27.04 -34.07
N ASP A 671 -20.80 -27.13 -34.59
CA ASP A 671 -19.69 -27.81 -33.93
C ASP A 671 -19.42 -27.25 -32.54
N TYR A 672 -19.50 -25.93 -32.40
CA TYR A 672 -19.34 -25.27 -31.11
C TYR A 672 -20.52 -25.58 -30.17
N GLY A 673 -21.75 -25.49 -30.66
CA GLY A 673 -22.95 -25.74 -29.88
C GLY A 673 -23.09 -27.19 -29.39
N THR A 674 -22.66 -28.17 -30.19
CA THR A 674 -22.79 -29.60 -29.85
C THR A 674 -21.61 -30.16 -29.08
N SER A 675 -20.40 -29.83 -29.47
CA SER A 675 -19.18 -30.49 -28.97
C SER A 675 -18.12 -29.52 -28.47
N ARG A 676 -18.38 -28.20 -28.50
CA ARG A 676 -17.38 -27.17 -28.16
C ARG A 676 -16.10 -27.37 -28.98
N THR A 677 -16.23 -27.71 -30.25
CA THR A 677 -15.13 -27.92 -31.19
C THR A 677 -15.19 -26.92 -32.35
N GLY A 678 -14.23 -27.05 -33.27
CA GLY A 678 -14.23 -26.26 -34.48
C GLY A 678 -13.75 -24.81 -34.28
N PRO A 679 -13.80 -24.00 -35.34
CA PRO A 679 -13.12 -22.72 -35.41
C PRO A 679 -13.66 -21.67 -34.43
N MET A 680 -14.90 -21.82 -33.93
CA MET A 680 -15.46 -20.90 -32.93
C MET A 680 -14.79 -21.02 -31.54
N SER A 681 -14.15 -22.16 -31.27
CA SER A 681 -13.51 -22.47 -29.97
C SER A 681 -12.09 -21.90 -29.80
N THR A 682 -11.55 -21.21 -30.81
CA THR A 682 -10.19 -20.69 -30.84
C THR A 682 -10.13 -19.27 -31.38
N TRP A 683 -9.06 -18.54 -31.06
CA TRP A 683 -8.72 -17.24 -31.64
C TRP A 683 -7.61 -17.34 -32.70
N GLU A 684 -6.96 -18.50 -32.81
CA GLU A 684 -5.62 -18.65 -33.38
C GLU A 684 -5.52 -18.47 -34.91
N LEU A 685 -4.28 -18.16 -35.30
CA LEU A 685 -3.57 -17.98 -36.58
C LEU A 685 -4.15 -18.56 -37.88
N ARG A 686 -5.43 -18.33 -38.15
CA ARG A 686 -6.02 -18.59 -39.46
C ARG A 686 -6.69 -17.35 -40.06
N ARG A 687 -6.41 -16.17 -39.48
CA ARG A 687 -6.83 -14.86 -39.98
C ARG A 687 -5.71 -14.23 -40.80
N MET A 688 -5.49 -14.71 -42.01
CA MET A 688 -4.80 -13.96 -43.07
C MET A 688 -5.75 -13.84 -44.25
N HIS A 689 -5.97 -12.60 -44.70
CA HIS A 689 -6.93 -12.31 -45.75
C HIS A 689 -6.39 -12.77 -47.11
N THR A 690 -7.13 -13.66 -47.77
CA THR A 690 -7.03 -13.81 -49.21
C THR A 690 -7.67 -12.62 -49.92
N TYR A 691 -6.89 -11.58 -50.25
CA TYR A 691 -7.27 -10.75 -51.40
C TYR A 691 -7.07 -11.60 -52.63
N ARG A 692 -8.16 -12.13 -53.22
CA ARG A 692 -8.11 -12.65 -54.58
C ARG A 692 -7.71 -11.49 -55.49
N TRP A 693 -6.42 -11.37 -55.79
CA TRP A 693 -5.93 -10.47 -56.81
C TRP A 693 -6.46 -11.01 -58.14
N ILE A 694 -7.64 -10.54 -58.55
CA ILE A 694 -8.14 -10.78 -59.89
C ILE A 694 -7.18 -10.00 -60.80
N HIS A 695 -6.12 -10.67 -61.24
CA HIS A 695 -5.21 -10.14 -62.24
C HIS A 695 -6.03 -9.76 -63.47
N PRO A 696 -6.11 -8.47 -63.86
CA PRO A 696 -6.44 -8.15 -65.22
C PRO A 696 -5.31 -8.77 -66.04
N ARG A 697 -5.65 -9.70 -66.92
CA ARG A 697 -4.68 -10.39 -67.76
C ARG A 697 -3.76 -9.37 -68.44
N GLY A 698 -2.45 -9.58 -68.26
CA GLY A 698 -1.45 -9.12 -69.20
C GLY A 698 -0.72 -7.86 -68.81
N VAL A 699 0.25 -7.99 -67.90
CA VAL A 699 1.63 -7.54 -68.15
C VAL A 699 2.55 -8.54 -67.42
N ARG A 700 3.42 -9.22 -68.17
CA ARG A 700 4.50 -10.09 -67.66
C ARG A 700 5.75 -9.25 -67.41
N PRO A 701 6.67 -9.72 -66.53
CA PRO A 701 7.52 -8.90 -65.66
C PRO A 701 8.56 -8.03 -66.37
#